data_AF-A0A7W4D6P6-F1
#
_entry.id   AF-A0A7W4D6P6-F1
#
_cell.length_a   1.000
_cell.length_b   1.000
_cell.length_c   1.000
_cell.angle_alpha   90.00
_cell.angle_beta   90.00
_cell.angle_gamma   90.00
#
_symmetry.space_group_name_H-M   'P 1'
#
loop_
_entity.id
_entity.type
_entity.pdbx_description
1 polymer ?
#
loop_
_entity_poly.entity_id
_entity_poly.type
_entity_poly.pdbx_seq_one_letter_code
_entity_poly.pdbx_strand_id
1 'polypeptide(L)'
;MTAVPDQVAARIRRPLEPGHHIMEGSTPVVFFGNQPGARVATLGINPSSGEFAVNGQMLDGDQRRFETLDSLDIESVAEAEDSHVEAIYRRCVNYFRDPETGVAPRATAYWTEWFRHLEDIIKPLADASYLDGTACHLDLVQWATSPLWGDLSRGVRQSLLSQDEDFLRWQLSADQLDIVYLNGRSVCDQFISVFPEAPLTQHVLPTPGTDNSSTTFFRGWYRNTKIVGASYNIQRGGSRWPRAAVTEWLVTELSTMLARLDEERMDPAPLDDRKVSEPVPVATRTEKRDHPRPPEVGLRPDLNPLLQALAAVLTVMTDYFQLDAHTPEHPEGIYVQGRLEEDGSLLLEVPSNEFFRPPLSLAQERHLSELGWEPPEPDLPNFWRHLSPDRIVPGNVAGFILRTLVEVYGITDESEFTLTPADLAAVALPDYPNVEIVGTSFLGEQIPWRIETPSTPESQKDPVELPFTPSERVANVVHAALAAGAVVHARQGQPWFGLKRDSESSIGVYVRRTGLTVLLSPDAAAAVLEGTGGTLERKNSRTWYLRFSDETLDRPDVMATVTRSALLALGMDPPPSDSLADREQFQPREDEPPQNLATTGEAGPKDLEQGGLAADEGVWLQPFTDSYGITHGALLVTSHGAEYLWPDADRAWFGPERLEAFTRMADPRLLNNPTAWFRVATIGISVEFLANAATSLHPSRAAAAEHAQQLFAANEEASRTLEDEAADTWSPPADAEGSVESRRRQAMDDFAAAGGDPDDPQQVLSLVVDMLGPIDPDGPNGWLLKAAAGEPYDKSTAWIHWD
;
A
#
# COMPACT_ATOMS: atom_id res chain seq x y z
N MET A 1 9.47 0.70 -48.16
CA MET A 1 8.96 0.99 -46.81
C MET A 1 7.48 1.24 -46.92
N THR A 2 6.70 0.73 -45.98
CA THR A 2 5.28 1.09 -45.84
C THR A 2 5.19 2.57 -45.49
N ALA A 3 4.24 3.28 -46.09
CA ALA A 3 3.99 4.67 -45.74
C ALA A 3 3.61 4.79 -44.25
N VAL A 4 3.99 5.90 -43.59
CA VAL A 4 3.54 6.18 -42.22
C VAL A 4 2.01 6.21 -42.19
N PRO A 5 1.35 5.45 -41.29
CA PRO A 5 -0.09 5.53 -41.14
C PRO A 5 -0.53 6.95 -40.74
N ASP A 6 -1.64 7.44 -41.31
CA ASP A 6 -2.13 8.81 -41.08
C ASP A 6 -2.35 9.11 -39.59
N GLN A 7 -2.81 8.15 -38.81
CA GLN A 7 -3.02 8.30 -37.36
C GLN A 7 -1.70 8.50 -36.62
N VAL A 8 -0.64 7.81 -37.05
CA VAL A 8 0.72 7.96 -36.49
C VAL A 8 1.28 9.32 -36.87
N ALA A 9 1.17 9.72 -38.13
CA ALA A 9 1.60 11.03 -38.59
C ALA A 9 0.87 12.17 -37.87
N ALA A 10 -0.45 12.05 -37.71
CA ALA A 10 -1.27 13.00 -36.96
C ALA A 10 -0.89 13.06 -35.49
N ARG A 11 -0.57 11.91 -34.86
CA ARG A 11 -0.15 11.88 -33.47
C ARG A 11 1.22 12.51 -33.26
N ILE A 12 2.18 12.21 -34.14
CA ILE A 12 3.53 12.78 -34.07
C ILE A 12 3.46 14.31 -34.14
N ARG A 13 2.65 14.85 -35.05
CA ARG A 13 2.49 16.31 -35.23
C ARG A 13 1.68 17.00 -34.15
N ARG A 14 1.01 16.26 -33.26
CA ARG A 14 0.16 16.84 -32.23
C ARG A 14 1.04 17.33 -31.06
N PRO A 15 1.19 18.65 -30.85
CA PRO A 15 1.83 19.14 -29.65
C PRO A 15 0.92 18.89 -28.44
N LEU A 16 1.49 18.82 -27.24
CA LEU A 16 0.73 18.90 -26.00
C LEU A 16 0.63 20.34 -25.54
N GLU A 17 -0.42 20.65 -24.78
CA GLU A 17 -0.57 21.98 -24.19
C GLU A 17 0.59 22.31 -23.24
N PRO A 18 0.95 23.59 -23.06
CA PRO A 18 1.89 24.01 -22.03
C PRO A 18 1.51 23.50 -20.63
N GLY A 19 2.50 23.16 -19.80
CA GLY A 19 2.27 22.69 -18.42
C GLY A 19 2.17 21.17 -18.25
N HIS A 20 2.30 20.39 -19.33
CA HIS A 20 2.28 18.92 -19.27
C HIS A 20 3.59 18.27 -18.79
N HIS A 21 4.60 19.06 -18.40
CA HIS A 21 5.89 18.57 -17.91
C HIS A 21 6.53 17.54 -18.85
N ILE A 22 6.42 17.79 -20.15
CA ILE A 22 7.08 16.97 -21.17
C ILE A 22 8.57 17.23 -21.13
N MET A 23 9.34 16.18 -21.36
CA MET A 23 10.78 16.30 -21.47
C MET A 23 11.14 17.21 -22.65
N GLU A 24 11.80 18.31 -22.35
CA GLU A 24 12.23 19.30 -23.35
C GLU A 24 13.11 18.65 -24.43
N GLY A 25 12.89 19.03 -25.69
CA GLY A 25 13.62 18.47 -26.84
C GLY A 25 13.23 17.05 -27.26
N SER A 26 12.37 16.35 -26.51
CA SER A 26 11.88 15.02 -26.89
C SER A 26 10.85 15.06 -28.03
N THR A 27 10.68 13.93 -28.71
CA THR A 27 9.58 13.67 -29.66
C THR A 27 8.65 12.61 -29.06
N PRO A 28 7.40 12.45 -29.54
CA PRO A 28 6.55 11.39 -29.02
C PRO A 28 7.06 10.03 -29.50
N VAL A 29 7.14 9.07 -28.57
CA VAL A 29 7.41 7.66 -28.89
C VAL A 29 6.07 6.98 -29.12
N VAL A 30 5.69 6.86 -30.39
CA VAL A 30 4.39 6.26 -30.76
C VAL A 30 4.33 4.76 -30.49
N PHE A 31 5.47 4.07 -30.39
CA PHE A 31 5.61 2.68 -29.94
C PHE A 31 7.10 2.33 -29.91
N PHE A 32 7.45 1.21 -29.28
CA PHE A 32 8.79 0.62 -29.37
C PHE A 32 8.69 -0.67 -30.19
N GLY A 33 9.40 -0.72 -31.31
CA GLY A 33 9.40 -1.86 -32.22
C GLY A 33 8.33 -1.80 -33.31
N ASN A 34 8.16 -2.88 -34.06
CA ASN A 34 7.34 -2.91 -35.26
C ASN A 34 5.86 -3.19 -34.97
N GLN A 35 5.12 -2.22 -34.40
CA GLN A 35 3.68 -2.39 -34.11
C GLN A 35 2.86 -2.92 -35.31
N PRO A 36 3.04 -2.44 -36.56
CA PRO A 36 2.31 -2.97 -37.73
C PRO A 36 2.53 -4.46 -38.03
N GLY A 37 3.64 -5.05 -37.57
CA GLY A 37 3.93 -6.48 -37.72
C GLY A 37 3.80 -7.29 -36.43
N ALA A 38 3.48 -6.63 -35.31
CA ALA A 38 3.42 -7.27 -34.02
C ALA A 38 2.09 -8.02 -33.84
N ARG A 39 2.19 -9.22 -33.27
CA ARG A 39 1.07 -10.03 -32.79
C ARG A 39 0.84 -9.87 -31.30
N VAL A 40 1.89 -9.49 -30.57
CA VAL A 40 1.83 -9.28 -29.12
C VAL A 40 2.26 -7.86 -28.82
N ALA A 41 1.49 -7.17 -28.00
CA ALA A 41 1.91 -5.91 -27.42
C ALA A 41 2.13 -6.08 -25.91
N THR A 42 3.13 -5.40 -25.37
CA THR A 42 3.14 -5.09 -23.94
C THR A 42 2.74 -3.63 -23.76
N LEU A 43 2.11 -3.30 -22.63
CA LEU A 43 1.67 -1.94 -22.32
C LEU A 43 2.40 -1.40 -21.09
N GLY A 44 3.02 -0.24 -21.25
CA GLY A 44 3.62 0.57 -20.20
C GLY A 44 2.79 1.82 -19.90
N ILE A 45 3.33 2.70 -19.05
CA ILE A 45 2.70 3.98 -18.72
C ILE A 45 3.11 5.04 -19.74
N ASN A 46 4.40 5.32 -19.81
CA ASN A 46 4.97 6.32 -20.70
C ASN A 46 6.47 6.06 -20.91
N PRO A 47 7.06 6.60 -21.99
CA PRO A 47 8.49 6.51 -22.26
C PRO A 47 9.32 7.12 -21.11
N SER A 48 10.42 6.47 -20.76
CA SER A 48 11.37 7.03 -19.79
C SER A 48 12.10 8.25 -20.36
N SER A 49 12.36 9.26 -19.55
CA SER A 49 13.28 10.36 -19.91
C SER A 49 14.68 9.85 -20.24
N GLY A 50 15.06 8.70 -19.66
CA GLY A 50 16.30 7.97 -19.97
C GLY A 50 16.45 7.53 -21.44
N GLU A 51 15.36 7.57 -22.21
CA GLU A 51 15.38 7.27 -23.64
C GLU A 51 15.89 8.43 -24.49
N PHE A 52 15.85 9.64 -23.94
CA PHE A 52 16.24 10.87 -24.61
C PHE A 52 17.46 11.53 -23.96
N ALA A 53 17.67 11.36 -22.65
CA ALA A 53 18.79 11.96 -21.93
C ALA A 53 19.34 11.06 -20.82
N VAL A 54 20.63 11.24 -20.52
CA VAL A 54 21.29 10.67 -19.34
C VAL A 54 21.86 11.81 -18.53
N ASN A 55 21.56 11.86 -17.23
CA ASN A 55 21.98 12.95 -16.33
C ASN A 55 21.58 14.36 -16.84
N GLY A 56 20.40 14.46 -17.48
CA GLY A 56 19.89 15.71 -18.04
C GLY A 56 20.53 16.14 -19.37
N GLN A 57 21.50 15.39 -19.89
CA GLN A 57 22.10 15.66 -21.20
C GLN A 57 21.44 14.79 -22.28
N MET A 58 20.96 15.44 -23.35
CA MET A 58 20.34 14.75 -24.47
C MET A 58 21.32 13.78 -25.14
N LEU A 59 20.84 12.59 -25.46
CA LEU A 59 21.59 11.58 -26.19
C LEU A 59 21.73 12.01 -27.65
N ASP A 60 22.95 11.99 -28.17
CA ASP A 60 23.30 12.39 -29.53
C ASP A 60 23.99 11.24 -30.30
N GLY A 61 24.22 11.46 -31.61
CA GLY A 61 24.93 10.52 -32.49
C GLY A 61 24.47 9.07 -32.35
N ASP A 62 25.42 8.18 -32.08
CA ASP A 62 25.19 6.73 -31.93
C ASP A 62 24.53 6.35 -30.59
N GLN A 63 24.51 7.25 -29.60
CA GLN A 63 23.86 7.01 -28.30
C GLN A 63 22.37 7.37 -28.34
N ARG A 64 21.95 8.22 -29.29
CA ARG A 64 20.57 8.65 -29.47
C ARG A 64 19.68 7.44 -29.71
N ARG A 65 18.60 7.27 -28.92
CA ARG A 65 17.67 6.14 -29.09
C ARG A 65 16.44 6.51 -29.90
N PHE A 66 15.92 7.72 -29.71
CA PHE A 66 14.84 8.31 -30.50
C PHE A 66 15.26 9.64 -31.12
N GLU A 67 14.58 10.06 -32.19
CA GLU A 67 14.82 11.41 -32.71
C GLU A 67 14.39 12.46 -31.68
N THR A 68 15.14 13.55 -31.62
CA THR A 68 14.90 14.73 -30.81
C THR A 68 14.59 15.91 -31.72
N LEU A 69 14.01 16.99 -31.16
CA LEU A 69 13.80 18.24 -31.90
C LEU A 69 15.11 18.74 -32.53
N ASP A 70 16.19 18.76 -31.73
CA ASP A 70 17.53 19.15 -32.19
C ASP A 70 18.07 18.26 -33.32
N SER A 71 17.86 16.95 -33.24
CA SER A 71 18.35 16.03 -34.28
C SER A 71 17.61 16.17 -35.62
N LEU A 72 16.39 16.71 -35.56
CA LEU A 72 15.53 16.95 -36.71
C LEU A 72 15.61 18.40 -37.20
N ASP A 73 16.36 19.27 -36.50
CA ASP A 73 16.46 20.71 -36.79
C ASP A 73 15.08 21.40 -36.87
N ILE A 74 14.20 21.08 -35.91
CA ILE A 74 12.86 21.69 -35.77
C ILE A 74 12.65 22.25 -34.37
N GLU A 75 11.86 23.31 -34.25
CA GLU A 75 11.53 23.91 -32.94
C GLU A 75 10.34 23.21 -32.26
N SER A 76 9.48 22.55 -33.04
CA SER A 76 8.27 21.87 -32.55
C SER A 76 7.85 20.73 -33.46
N VAL A 77 7.30 19.67 -32.88
CA VAL A 77 6.71 18.57 -33.65
C VAL A 77 5.50 19.00 -34.49
N ALA A 78 4.85 20.13 -34.14
CA ALA A 78 3.76 20.69 -34.94
C ALA A 78 4.23 21.16 -36.34
N GLU A 79 5.52 21.46 -36.49
CA GLU A 79 6.17 21.89 -37.73
C GLU A 79 6.83 20.73 -38.48
N ALA A 80 6.68 19.50 -37.99
CA ALA A 80 7.29 18.32 -38.59
C ALA A 80 6.73 18.08 -40.01
N GLU A 81 7.59 18.24 -41.02
CA GLU A 81 7.32 17.80 -42.40
C GLU A 81 7.22 16.27 -42.48
N ASP A 82 6.76 15.74 -43.62
CA ASP A 82 6.62 14.28 -43.81
C ASP A 82 7.95 13.53 -43.64
N SER A 83 9.08 14.16 -43.98
CA SER A 83 10.42 13.62 -43.75
C SER A 83 10.75 13.48 -42.26
N HIS A 84 10.38 14.46 -41.42
CA HIS A 84 10.58 14.40 -39.97
C HIS A 84 9.69 13.34 -39.32
N VAL A 85 8.43 13.27 -39.75
CA VAL A 85 7.48 12.24 -39.29
C VAL A 85 7.96 10.83 -39.67
N GLU A 86 8.44 10.64 -40.90
CA GLU A 86 9.03 9.37 -41.34
C GLU A 86 10.27 9.01 -40.51
N ALA A 87 11.13 9.98 -40.18
CA ALA A 87 12.30 9.73 -39.33
C ALA A 87 11.92 9.27 -37.92
N ILE A 88 10.99 9.97 -37.24
CA ILE A 88 10.47 9.59 -35.92
C ILE A 88 9.83 8.20 -35.97
N TYR A 89 8.95 7.97 -36.95
CA TYR A 89 8.28 6.68 -37.15
C TYR A 89 9.27 5.54 -37.38
N ARG A 90 10.23 5.73 -38.29
CA ARG A 90 11.24 4.74 -38.61
C ARG A 90 12.11 4.42 -37.40
N ARG A 91 12.41 5.40 -36.55
CA ARG A 91 13.16 5.17 -35.32
C ARG A 91 12.37 4.34 -34.31
N CYS A 92 11.07 4.62 -34.16
CA CYS A 92 10.17 3.82 -33.33
C CYS A 92 10.06 2.36 -33.82
N VAL A 93 9.84 2.15 -35.13
CA VAL A 93 9.71 0.81 -35.74
C VAL A 93 10.97 -0.03 -35.53
N ASN A 94 12.13 0.62 -35.63
CA ASN A 94 13.43 -0.04 -35.53
C ASN A 94 14.02 0.05 -34.11
N TYR A 95 13.27 0.38 -33.08
CA TYR A 95 13.84 0.54 -31.73
C TYR A 95 14.57 -0.74 -31.25
N PHE A 96 14.01 -1.92 -31.53
CA PHE A 96 14.62 -3.21 -31.21
C PHE A 96 15.40 -3.84 -32.36
N ARG A 97 15.64 -3.10 -33.46
CA ARG A 97 16.34 -3.60 -34.66
C ARG A 97 17.30 -2.58 -35.23
N ASP A 98 18.54 -2.97 -35.48
CA ASP A 98 19.42 -2.13 -36.27
C ASP A 98 18.93 -2.09 -37.74
N PRO A 99 18.63 -0.89 -38.30
CA PRO A 99 18.05 -0.78 -39.64
C PRO A 99 18.98 -1.25 -40.77
N GLU A 100 20.30 -1.23 -40.56
CA GLU A 100 21.30 -1.52 -41.59
C GLU A 100 21.69 -3.00 -41.57
N THR A 101 21.85 -3.57 -40.38
CA THR A 101 22.29 -4.95 -40.20
C THR A 101 21.12 -5.92 -40.03
N GLY A 102 19.92 -5.43 -39.68
CA GLY A 102 18.77 -6.28 -39.36
C GLY A 102 18.95 -7.12 -38.09
N VAL A 103 20.08 -6.97 -37.40
CA VAL A 103 20.38 -7.61 -36.12
C VAL A 103 19.76 -6.77 -35.02
N ALA A 104 19.35 -7.39 -33.91
CA ALA A 104 18.99 -6.65 -32.70
C ALA A 104 20.09 -5.61 -32.42
N PRO A 105 19.75 -4.31 -32.24
CA PRO A 105 20.73 -3.28 -32.02
C PRO A 105 21.49 -3.70 -30.79
N ARG A 106 22.82 -3.46 -30.79
CA ARG A 106 23.70 -3.67 -29.64
C ARG A 106 22.87 -3.48 -28.38
N ALA A 107 22.60 -4.58 -27.67
CA ALA A 107 21.74 -4.61 -26.51
C ALA A 107 22.02 -3.36 -25.69
N THR A 108 21.19 -2.32 -25.85
CA THR A 108 21.42 -1.08 -25.13
C THR A 108 21.37 -1.48 -23.66
N ALA A 109 22.15 -0.83 -22.79
CA ALA A 109 22.06 -1.12 -21.35
C ALA A 109 20.57 -1.13 -20.93
N TYR A 110 19.78 -0.21 -21.49
CA TYR A 110 18.34 -0.15 -21.32
C TYR A 110 17.56 -1.38 -21.82
N TRP A 111 17.84 -1.93 -23.01
CA TRP A 111 17.24 -3.20 -23.43
C TRP A 111 17.52 -4.32 -22.42
N THR A 112 18.80 -4.46 -22.03
CA THR A 112 19.27 -5.57 -21.19
C THR A 112 18.68 -5.52 -19.78
N GLU A 113 18.46 -4.31 -19.26
CA GLU A 113 17.95 -4.08 -17.91
C GLU A 113 16.42 -3.96 -17.84
N TRP A 114 15.77 -3.48 -18.91
CA TRP A 114 14.35 -3.12 -18.88
C TRP A 114 13.47 -4.06 -19.70
N PHE A 115 13.70 -4.13 -21.02
CA PHE A 115 12.84 -4.87 -21.94
C PHE A 115 13.10 -6.38 -21.94
N ARG A 116 14.33 -6.81 -21.60
CA ARG A 116 14.67 -8.23 -21.47
C ARG A 116 13.72 -8.97 -20.53
N HIS A 117 13.33 -8.34 -19.42
CA HIS A 117 12.41 -8.96 -18.47
C HIS A 117 10.99 -9.12 -19.01
N LEU A 118 10.57 -8.24 -19.91
CA LEU A 118 9.31 -8.41 -20.63
C LEU A 118 9.42 -9.48 -21.72
N GLU A 119 10.54 -9.50 -22.45
CA GLU A 119 10.87 -10.54 -23.44
C GLU A 119 10.81 -11.93 -22.80
N ASP A 120 11.38 -12.09 -21.60
CA ASP A 120 11.37 -13.34 -20.84
C ASP A 120 9.95 -13.81 -20.46
N ILE A 121 8.95 -12.91 -20.45
CA ILE A 121 7.53 -13.24 -20.27
C ILE A 121 6.86 -13.55 -21.61
N ILE A 122 6.93 -12.63 -22.58
CA ILE A 122 6.14 -12.74 -23.82
C ILE A 122 6.58 -13.90 -24.71
N LYS A 123 7.87 -14.24 -24.68
CA LYS A 123 8.44 -15.29 -25.52
C LYS A 123 7.86 -16.67 -25.18
N PRO A 124 7.90 -17.14 -23.92
CA PRO A 124 7.23 -18.39 -23.58
C PRO A 124 5.70 -18.28 -23.60
N LEU A 125 5.13 -17.09 -23.34
CA LEU A 125 3.68 -16.90 -23.29
C LEU A 125 3.00 -17.00 -24.66
N ALA A 126 3.65 -16.52 -25.72
CA ALA A 126 3.01 -16.31 -27.02
C ALA A 126 3.88 -16.64 -28.24
N ASP A 127 5.10 -17.18 -28.03
CA ASP A 127 6.10 -17.40 -29.09
C ASP A 127 6.33 -16.13 -29.94
N ALA A 128 6.46 -15.00 -29.23
CA ALA A 128 6.66 -13.67 -29.81
C ALA A 128 7.89 -13.00 -29.20
N SER A 129 8.55 -12.13 -29.97
CA SER A 129 9.77 -11.44 -29.58
C SER A 129 9.80 -10.01 -30.09
N TYR A 130 10.34 -9.11 -29.29
CA TYR A 130 10.62 -7.75 -29.76
C TYR A 130 11.69 -7.76 -30.86
N LEU A 131 12.64 -8.71 -30.81
CA LEU A 131 13.79 -8.77 -31.69
C LEU A 131 13.41 -9.25 -33.10
N ASP A 132 12.44 -10.17 -33.19
CA ASP A 132 11.92 -10.63 -34.49
C ASP A 132 10.74 -9.77 -35.00
N GLY A 133 10.32 -8.75 -34.22
CA GLY A 133 9.26 -7.81 -34.58
C GLY A 133 7.85 -8.39 -34.51
N THR A 134 7.69 -9.61 -33.96
CA THR A 134 6.37 -10.18 -33.66
C THR A 134 5.81 -9.65 -32.34
N ALA A 135 6.61 -8.93 -31.55
CA ALA A 135 6.14 -8.14 -30.42
C ALA A 135 6.55 -6.67 -30.51
N CYS A 136 5.76 -5.81 -29.89
CA CYS A 136 6.05 -4.38 -29.69
C CYS A 136 5.70 -3.93 -28.27
N HIS A 137 6.23 -2.79 -27.84
CA HIS A 137 5.79 -2.12 -26.63
C HIS A 137 4.98 -0.89 -26.98
N LEU A 138 3.86 -0.72 -26.30
CA LEU A 138 3.00 0.45 -26.36
C LEU A 138 3.04 1.13 -24.99
N ASP A 139 2.68 2.41 -24.96
CA ASP A 139 2.47 3.15 -23.72
C ASP A 139 1.07 3.76 -23.67
N LEU A 140 0.58 4.03 -22.46
CA LEU A 140 -0.65 4.79 -22.26
C LEU A 140 -0.50 6.25 -22.69
N VAL A 141 0.69 6.82 -22.54
CA VAL A 141 1.06 8.19 -22.93
C VAL A 141 2.32 8.14 -23.79
N GLN A 142 2.30 8.73 -24.98
CA GLN A 142 3.38 8.63 -25.96
C GLN A 142 4.53 9.62 -25.70
N TRP A 143 4.58 10.27 -24.53
CA TRP A 143 5.58 11.29 -24.21
C TRP A 143 6.39 10.95 -22.97
N ALA A 144 7.70 11.18 -23.05
CA ALA A 144 8.55 11.22 -21.88
C ALA A 144 8.27 12.47 -21.05
N THR A 145 8.30 12.32 -19.73
CA THR A 145 7.98 13.42 -18.79
C THR A 145 9.19 13.77 -17.91
N SER A 146 9.26 15.03 -17.51
CA SER A 146 10.21 15.57 -16.53
C SER A 146 9.48 16.57 -15.63
N PRO A 147 9.13 16.21 -14.37
CA PRO A 147 9.65 15.09 -13.60
C PRO A 147 9.05 13.72 -14.03
N LEU A 148 9.49 12.65 -13.36
CA LEU A 148 9.01 11.28 -13.64
C LEU A 148 7.48 11.20 -13.44
N TRP A 149 6.84 10.26 -14.13
CA TRP A 149 5.38 10.10 -14.11
C TRP A 149 4.78 10.08 -12.70
N GLY A 150 5.43 9.41 -11.74
CA GLY A 150 4.97 9.32 -10.35
C GLY A 150 4.93 10.66 -9.62
N ASP A 151 5.75 11.62 -10.05
CA ASP A 151 5.90 12.94 -9.45
C ASP A 151 4.98 13.98 -10.10
N LEU A 152 4.30 13.62 -11.20
CA LEU A 152 3.35 14.50 -11.86
C LEU A 152 2.09 14.67 -11.02
N SER A 153 1.57 15.89 -11.01
CA SER A 153 0.25 16.15 -10.45
C SER A 153 -0.79 15.27 -11.14
N ARG A 154 -1.84 14.91 -10.40
CA ARG A 154 -2.87 14.06 -10.96
C ARG A 154 -3.58 14.69 -12.16
N GLY A 155 -3.83 16.01 -12.12
CA GLY A 155 -4.45 16.74 -13.23
C GLY A 155 -3.62 16.65 -14.51
N VAL A 156 -2.28 16.75 -14.39
CA VAL A 156 -1.38 16.58 -15.54
C VAL A 156 -1.43 15.14 -16.07
N ARG A 157 -1.36 14.13 -15.19
CA ARG A 157 -1.46 12.72 -15.61
C ARG A 157 -2.77 12.41 -16.34
N GLN A 158 -3.90 12.88 -15.81
CA GLN A 158 -5.21 12.66 -16.42
C GLN A 158 -5.32 13.35 -17.79
N SER A 159 -4.77 14.56 -17.91
CA SER A 159 -4.75 15.32 -19.16
C SER A 159 -3.84 14.67 -20.22
N LEU A 160 -2.72 14.08 -19.81
CA LEU A 160 -1.86 13.30 -20.71
C LEU A 160 -2.58 12.03 -21.22
N LEU A 161 -3.20 11.28 -20.30
CA LEU A 161 -3.96 10.07 -20.64
C LEU A 161 -5.10 10.38 -21.62
N SER A 162 -5.88 11.44 -21.36
CA SER A 162 -7.01 11.80 -22.23
C SER A 162 -6.59 12.25 -23.63
N GLN A 163 -5.42 12.88 -23.77
CA GLN A 163 -4.90 13.31 -25.08
C GLN A 163 -4.43 12.14 -25.96
N ASP A 164 -3.98 11.05 -25.32
CA ASP A 164 -3.44 9.87 -26.01
C ASP A 164 -4.40 8.68 -26.08
N GLU A 165 -5.53 8.75 -25.38
CA GLU A 165 -6.57 7.72 -25.38
C GLU A 165 -7.02 7.32 -26.80
N ASP A 166 -7.39 8.28 -27.65
CA ASP A 166 -7.84 8.01 -29.01
C ASP A 166 -6.77 7.31 -29.85
N PHE A 167 -5.50 7.70 -29.66
CA PHE A 167 -4.39 7.10 -30.38
C PHE A 167 -4.14 5.67 -29.91
N LEU A 168 -4.13 5.43 -28.60
CA LEU A 168 -3.98 4.08 -28.07
C LEU A 168 -5.16 3.18 -28.46
N ARG A 169 -6.39 3.70 -28.47
CA ARG A 169 -7.56 2.98 -28.99
C ARG A 169 -7.36 2.54 -30.43
N TRP A 170 -6.76 3.41 -31.25
CA TRP A 170 -6.40 3.06 -32.63
C TRP A 170 -5.32 1.97 -32.67
N GLN A 171 -4.26 2.07 -31.86
CA GLN A 171 -3.20 1.05 -31.80
C GLN A 171 -3.72 -0.33 -31.39
N LEU A 172 -4.58 -0.38 -30.37
CA LEU A 172 -5.22 -1.60 -29.88
C LEU A 172 -6.34 -2.10 -30.79
N SER A 173 -6.81 -1.27 -31.73
CA SER A 173 -7.80 -1.68 -32.73
C SER A 173 -7.19 -2.38 -33.95
N ALA A 174 -5.87 -2.42 -34.05
CA ALA A 174 -5.22 -3.14 -35.13
C ALA A 174 -5.52 -4.64 -34.98
N ASP A 175 -6.29 -5.19 -35.92
CA ASP A 175 -6.75 -6.60 -35.93
C ASP A 175 -5.62 -7.65 -35.90
N GLN A 176 -4.36 -7.21 -35.95
CA GLN A 176 -3.16 -8.03 -35.90
C GLN A 176 -2.72 -8.40 -34.47
N LEU A 177 -3.17 -7.69 -33.43
CA LEU A 177 -2.78 -8.00 -32.05
C LEU A 177 -3.63 -9.14 -31.48
N ASP A 178 -2.97 -10.28 -31.25
CA ASP A 178 -3.52 -11.46 -30.58
C ASP A 178 -3.63 -11.23 -29.06
N ILE A 179 -2.58 -10.65 -28.46
CA ILE A 179 -2.42 -10.51 -27.00
C ILE A 179 -1.86 -9.13 -26.66
N VAL A 180 -2.40 -8.50 -25.61
CA VAL A 180 -1.80 -7.34 -24.93
C VAL A 180 -1.50 -7.73 -23.48
N TYR A 181 -0.24 -7.58 -23.07
CA TYR A 181 0.21 -7.80 -21.70
C TYR A 181 0.37 -6.47 -20.93
N LEU A 182 -0.38 -6.30 -19.84
CA LEU A 182 -0.32 -5.14 -18.94
C LEU A 182 0.71 -5.39 -17.83
N ASN A 183 1.79 -4.59 -17.80
CA ASN A 183 2.88 -4.79 -16.84
C ASN A 183 2.80 -3.83 -15.64
N GLY A 184 2.25 -4.31 -14.52
CA GLY A 184 2.23 -3.60 -13.24
C GLY A 184 0.89 -2.96 -12.88
N ARG A 185 0.68 -2.73 -11.59
CA ARG A 185 -0.60 -2.26 -11.02
C ARG A 185 -1.08 -0.95 -11.65
N SER A 186 -0.22 0.06 -11.73
CA SER A 186 -0.59 1.36 -12.28
C SER A 186 -1.03 1.28 -13.75
N VAL A 187 -0.40 0.43 -14.56
CA VAL A 187 -0.82 0.20 -15.94
C VAL A 187 -2.19 -0.47 -15.98
N CYS A 188 -2.41 -1.49 -15.15
CA CYS A 188 -3.69 -2.19 -15.09
C CYS A 188 -4.84 -1.26 -14.67
N ASP A 189 -4.63 -0.47 -13.61
CA ASP A 189 -5.64 0.46 -13.10
C ASP A 189 -5.97 1.56 -14.12
N GLN A 190 -4.95 2.10 -14.80
CA GLN A 190 -5.15 3.11 -15.84
C GLN A 190 -5.81 2.52 -17.09
N PHE A 191 -5.44 1.31 -17.50
CA PHE A 191 -6.09 0.62 -18.60
C PHE A 191 -7.59 0.42 -18.31
N ILE A 192 -7.96 -0.06 -17.12
CA ILE A 192 -9.36 -0.22 -16.72
C ILE A 192 -10.10 1.14 -16.76
N SER A 193 -9.43 2.21 -16.32
CA SER A 193 -10.02 3.56 -16.34
C SER A 193 -10.21 4.11 -17.75
N VAL A 194 -9.28 3.84 -18.67
CA VAL A 194 -9.32 4.35 -20.05
C VAL A 194 -10.21 3.47 -20.94
N PHE A 195 -10.29 2.17 -20.67
CA PHE A 195 -11.05 1.19 -21.46
C PHE A 195 -12.14 0.51 -20.61
N PRO A 196 -13.16 1.25 -20.12
CA PRO A 196 -14.23 0.68 -19.31
C PRO A 196 -15.06 -0.39 -20.06
N GLU A 197 -15.04 -0.37 -21.39
CA GLU A 197 -15.66 -1.38 -22.24
C GLU A 197 -14.84 -2.67 -22.42
N ALA A 198 -13.63 -2.72 -21.86
CA ALA A 198 -12.77 -3.91 -21.78
C ALA A 198 -12.77 -4.47 -20.35
N PRO A 199 -13.88 -5.06 -19.85
CA PRO A 199 -13.94 -5.51 -18.47
C PRO A 199 -12.88 -6.60 -18.22
N LEU A 200 -12.05 -6.37 -17.20
CA LEU A 200 -11.02 -7.32 -16.79
C LEU A 200 -11.47 -8.06 -15.53
N THR A 201 -11.49 -9.38 -15.62
CA THR A 201 -11.61 -10.25 -14.44
C THR A 201 -10.31 -10.22 -13.67
N GLN A 202 -10.41 -10.07 -12.35
CA GLN A 202 -9.27 -10.04 -11.45
C GLN A 202 -9.14 -11.37 -10.71
N HIS A 203 -7.90 -11.82 -10.52
CA HIS A 203 -7.59 -13.00 -9.73
C HIS A 203 -6.38 -12.71 -8.85
N VAL A 204 -6.57 -12.74 -7.54
CA VAL A 204 -5.50 -12.42 -6.58
C VAL A 204 -4.83 -13.70 -6.13
N LEU A 205 -3.51 -13.75 -6.28
CA LEU A 205 -2.68 -14.85 -5.80
C LEU A 205 -1.59 -14.33 -4.87
N PRO A 206 -1.17 -15.10 -3.85
CA PRO A 206 0.02 -14.78 -3.08
C PRO A 206 1.22 -14.66 -4.00
N THR A 207 2.02 -13.61 -3.86
CA THR A 207 3.25 -13.46 -4.64
C THR A 207 4.30 -14.42 -4.05
N PRO A 208 4.91 -15.32 -4.85
CA PRO A 208 5.92 -16.23 -4.35
C PRO A 208 7.06 -15.47 -3.70
N GLY A 209 7.38 -15.87 -2.45
CA GLY A 209 8.52 -15.32 -1.73
C GLY A 209 8.32 -14.05 -0.94
N THR A 210 7.07 -13.65 -0.78
CA THR A 210 6.74 -12.53 0.08
C THR A 210 5.73 -13.01 1.10
N ASP A 211 5.97 -12.73 2.38
CA ASP A 211 5.12 -13.25 3.45
C ASP A 211 3.74 -12.56 3.46
N ASN A 212 3.63 -11.35 2.91
CA ASN A 212 2.41 -10.52 2.97
C ASN A 212 2.07 -9.78 1.65
N SER A 213 2.68 -10.12 0.51
CA SER A 213 2.32 -9.48 -0.76
C SER A 213 1.50 -10.40 -1.66
N SER A 214 0.53 -9.83 -2.34
CA SER A 214 -0.26 -10.52 -3.35
C SER A 214 -0.09 -9.83 -4.70
N THR A 215 -0.27 -10.61 -5.76
CA THR A 215 -0.34 -10.13 -7.13
C THR A 215 -1.75 -10.35 -7.63
N THR A 216 -2.38 -9.28 -8.08
CA THR A 216 -3.61 -9.33 -8.84
C THR A 216 -3.27 -9.58 -10.29
N PHE A 217 -3.78 -10.66 -10.84
CA PHE A 217 -3.73 -10.95 -12.25
C PHE A 217 -5.04 -10.49 -12.91
N PHE A 218 -4.93 -10.04 -14.15
CA PHE A 218 -6.03 -9.48 -14.92
C PHE A 218 -6.18 -10.27 -16.20
N ARG A 219 -7.43 -10.56 -16.59
CA ARG A 219 -7.73 -11.15 -17.91
C ARG A 219 -9.04 -10.64 -18.46
N GLY A 220 -9.13 -10.49 -19.77
CA GLY A 220 -10.36 -10.10 -20.45
C GLY A 220 -10.16 -10.00 -21.95
N TRP A 221 -11.13 -9.37 -22.60
CA TRP A 221 -11.10 -9.10 -24.03
C TRP A 221 -11.25 -7.60 -24.27
N TYR A 222 -10.49 -7.08 -25.23
CA TYR A 222 -10.80 -5.83 -25.88
C TYR A 222 -10.95 -6.11 -27.37
N ARG A 223 -12.19 -6.04 -27.86
CA ARG A 223 -12.55 -6.48 -29.22
C ARG A 223 -12.10 -7.92 -29.46
N ASN A 224 -11.21 -8.15 -30.43
CA ASN A 224 -10.69 -9.47 -30.78
C ASN A 224 -9.37 -9.83 -30.08
N THR A 225 -8.82 -8.91 -29.28
CA THR A 225 -7.51 -9.04 -28.65
C THR A 225 -7.66 -9.49 -27.20
N LYS A 226 -6.87 -10.49 -26.81
CA LYS A 226 -6.81 -10.96 -25.42
C LYS A 226 -6.04 -9.95 -24.59
N ILE A 227 -6.61 -9.53 -23.47
CA ILE A 227 -5.91 -8.69 -22.50
C ILE A 227 -5.55 -9.57 -21.32
N VAL A 228 -4.26 -9.61 -20.98
CA VAL A 228 -3.77 -10.24 -19.75
C VAL A 228 -2.83 -9.29 -19.02
N GLY A 229 -2.69 -9.42 -17.71
CA GLY A 229 -1.82 -8.53 -16.96
C GLY A 229 -1.56 -9.00 -15.54
N ALA A 230 -0.58 -8.39 -14.90
CA ALA A 230 -0.26 -8.63 -13.51
C ALA A 230 0.04 -7.30 -12.80
N SER A 231 -0.40 -7.17 -11.55
CA SER A 231 -0.09 -6.01 -10.72
C SER A 231 1.39 -5.93 -10.35
N TYR A 232 2.09 -7.08 -10.39
CA TYR A 232 3.52 -7.17 -10.21
C TYR A 232 4.27 -6.56 -11.41
N ASN A 233 5.07 -5.53 -11.16
CA ASN A 233 5.93 -4.96 -12.19
C ASN A 233 7.27 -5.72 -12.24
N ILE A 234 7.45 -6.55 -13.26
CA ILE A 234 8.64 -7.41 -13.39
C ILE A 234 9.96 -6.64 -13.49
N GLN A 235 9.90 -5.38 -13.96
CA GLN A 235 11.07 -4.55 -14.22
C GLN A 235 11.63 -3.92 -12.94
N ARG A 236 10.79 -3.69 -11.92
CA ARG A 236 11.22 -3.04 -10.66
C ARG A 236 11.89 -3.99 -9.65
N GLY A 237 11.82 -5.31 -9.85
CA GLY A 237 12.61 -6.30 -9.09
C GLY A 237 12.62 -6.11 -7.57
N GLY A 238 11.48 -6.23 -6.91
CA GLY A 238 11.36 -6.06 -5.44
C GLY A 238 11.21 -7.36 -4.65
N SER A 239 11.22 -8.53 -5.31
CA SER A 239 11.05 -9.81 -4.60
C SER A 239 12.38 -10.31 -4.04
N ARG A 240 12.33 -10.96 -2.87
CA ARG A 240 13.45 -11.75 -2.33
C ARG A 240 13.73 -12.99 -3.17
N TRP A 241 12.86 -13.34 -4.12
CA TRP A 241 13.04 -14.48 -5.01
C TRP A 241 13.91 -14.17 -6.21
N PRO A 242 14.63 -15.17 -6.74
CA PRO A 242 15.27 -15.06 -8.03
C PRO A 242 14.25 -14.62 -9.09
N ARG A 243 14.58 -13.56 -9.85
CA ARG A 243 13.70 -13.01 -10.88
C ARG A 243 13.22 -14.08 -11.89
N ALA A 244 14.06 -15.07 -12.18
CA ALA A 244 13.70 -16.20 -13.04
C ALA A 244 12.51 -17.01 -12.49
N ALA A 245 12.48 -17.27 -11.18
CA ALA A 245 11.39 -18.02 -10.54
C ALA A 245 10.08 -17.21 -10.54
N VAL A 246 10.16 -15.90 -10.31
CA VAL A 246 8.99 -15.00 -10.43
C VAL A 246 8.49 -14.96 -11.87
N THR A 247 9.39 -14.93 -12.85
CA THR A 247 9.05 -14.94 -14.27
C THR A 247 8.36 -16.24 -14.68
N GLU A 248 8.89 -17.40 -14.29
CA GLU A 248 8.28 -18.71 -14.55
C GLU A 248 6.87 -18.82 -13.96
N TRP A 249 6.70 -18.33 -12.72
CA TRP A 249 5.38 -18.26 -12.08
C TRP A 249 4.42 -17.35 -12.84
N LEU A 250 4.83 -16.12 -13.18
CA LEU A 250 4.00 -15.21 -13.98
C LEU A 250 3.59 -15.85 -15.30
N VAL A 251 4.52 -16.46 -16.02
CA VAL A 251 4.25 -17.14 -17.30
C VAL A 251 3.24 -18.27 -17.12
N THR A 252 3.37 -19.08 -16.06
CA THR A 252 2.46 -20.18 -15.77
C THR A 252 1.03 -19.69 -15.52
N GLU A 253 0.88 -18.67 -14.68
CA GLU A 253 -0.44 -18.10 -14.36
C GLU A 253 -1.05 -17.39 -15.57
N LEU A 254 -0.28 -16.58 -16.30
CA LEU A 254 -0.76 -15.89 -17.51
C LEU A 254 -1.15 -16.88 -18.61
N SER A 255 -0.41 -17.99 -18.78
CA SER A 255 -0.75 -19.04 -19.75
C SER A 255 -2.07 -19.71 -19.38
N THR A 256 -2.30 -19.98 -18.09
CA THR A 256 -3.56 -20.53 -17.58
C THR A 256 -4.72 -19.58 -17.86
N MET A 257 -4.52 -18.27 -17.71
CA MET A 257 -5.53 -17.27 -18.03
C MET A 257 -5.86 -17.19 -19.51
N LEU A 258 -4.86 -17.24 -20.39
CA LEU A 258 -5.06 -17.26 -21.84
C LEU A 258 -5.86 -18.50 -22.27
N ALA A 259 -5.54 -19.67 -21.72
CA ALA A 259 -6.29 -20.90 -21.99
C ALA A 259 -7.77 -20.76 -21.58
N ARG A 260 -8.06 -20.18 -20.42
CA ARG A 260 -9.44 -19.92 -19.97
C ARG A 260 -10.17 -18.91 -20.88
N LEU A 261 -9.49 -17.88 -21.37
CA LEU A 261 -10.09 -16.93 -22.33
C LEU A 261 -10.48 -17.64 -23.64
N ASP A 262 -9.66 -18.58 -24.11
CA ASP A 262 -9.97 -19.38 -25.30
C ASP A 262 -11.19 -20.28 -25.08
N GLU A 263 -11.30 -20.90 -23.90
CA GLU A 263 -12.47 -21.70 -23.51
C GLU A 263 -13.75 -20.84 -23.45
N GLU A 264 -13.69 -19.65 -22.84
CA GLU A 264 -14.82 -18.72 -22.73
C GLU A 264 -15.31 -18.22 -24.09
N ARG A 265 -14.40 -18.00 -25.04
CA ARG A 265 -14.78 -17.56 -26.40
C ARG A 265 -15.46 -18.68 -27.20
N MET A 266 -15.18 -19.93 -26.87
CA MET A 266 -15.79 -21.10 -27.53
C MET A 266 -17.19 -21.43 -27.03
N ASP A 267 -17.66 -20.77 -25.97
CA ASP A 267 -19.05 -20.86 -25.47
C ASP A 267 -19.84 -19.57 -25.73
N PRO A 268 -20.05 -19.15 -27.00
CA PRO A 268 -20.96 -18.06 -27.26
C PRO A 268 -22.37 -18.57 -27.00
N ALA A 269 -22.95 -18.23 -25.85
CA ALA A 269 -24.39 -18.04 -25.81
C ALA A 269 -24.76 -17.20 -27.05
N PRO A 270 -25.70 -17.65 -27.90
CA PRO A 270 -25.89 -17.08 -29.23
C PRO A 270 -26.15 -15.58 -29.11
N LEU A 271 -25.15 -14.78 -29.52
CA LEU A 271 -25.31 -13.36 -29.74
C LEU A 271 -26.41 -13.23 -30.80
N ASP A 272 -27.47 -12.50 -30.48
CA ASP A 272 -28.60 -12.27 -31.38
C ASP A 272 -28.12 -11.42 -32.57
N ASP A 273 -27.64 -12.10 -33.61
CA ASP A 273 -27.14 -11.54 -34.88
C ASP A 273 -28.19 -10.69 -35.63
N ARG A 274 -29.42 -10.56 -35.11
CA ARG A 274 -30.49 -9.75 -35.72
C ARG A 274 -30.36 -8.25 -35.49
N LYS A 275 -29.31 -7.75 -34.82
CA LYS A 275 -29.11 -6.30 -34.60
C LYS A 275 -27.92 -5.66 -35.30
N VAL A 276 -27.14 -6.40 -36.09
CA VAL A 276 -26.00 -5.83 -36.83
C VAL A 276 -26.05 -6.20 -38.31
N SER A 277 -27.09 -5.76 -39.01
CA SER A 277 -27.06 -5.65 -40.48
C SER A 277 -28.07 -4.62 -40.98
N GLU A 278 -27.59 -3.41 -41.24
CA GLU A 278 -27.82 -2.64 -42.48
C GLU A 278 -27.13 -1.26 -42.40
N PRO A 279 -26.42 -0.81 -43.45
CA PRO A 279 -25.88 0.55 -43.52
C PRO A 279 -27.01 1.54 -43.78
N VAL A 280 -27.38 2.33 -42.77
CA VAL A 280 -28.36 3.41 -42.90
C VAL A 280 -27.79 4.53 -43.79
N PRO A 281 -28.50 4.98 -44.84
CA PRO A 281 -28.01 6.03 -45.71
C PRO A 281 -28.03 7.39 -44.98
N VAL A 282 -26.94 8.14 -45.19
CA VAL A 282 -26.70 9.48 -44.64
C VAL A 282 -27.79 10.45 -45.09
N ALA A 283 -28.69 10.82 -44.18
CA ALA A 283 -29.56 11.97 -44.32
C ALA A 283 -29.53 12.77 -43.01
N THR A 284 -29.14 14.04 -43.15
CA THR A 284 -29.05 15.06 -42.10
C THR A 284 -30.36 15.21 -41.33
N ARG A 285 -30.38 14.81 -40.05
CA ARG A 285 -31.43 15.19 -39.10
C ARG A 285 -30.86 15.25 -37.68
N THR A 286 -30.86 16.46 -37.13
CA THR A 286 -30.55 16.79 -35.74
C THR A 286 -31.66 16.27 -34.82
N GLU A 287 -31.48 15.09 -34.24
CA GLU A 287 -32.26 14.64 -33.08
C GLU A 287 -31.29 14.04 -32.04
N LYS A 288 -31.40 14.54 -30.80
CA LYS A 288 -30.73 14.05 -29.59
C LYS A 288 -30.99 12.55 -29.46
N ARG A 289 -29.93 11.73 -29.50
CA ARG A 289 -30.00 10.30 -29.13
C ARG A 289 -29.69 10.16 -27.65
N ASP A 290 -30.66 9.64 -26.91
CA ASP A 290 -30.44 9.08 -25.58
C ASP A 290 -29.56 7.83 -25.71
N HIS A 291 -28.41 7.86 -25.04
CA HIS A 291 -27.53 6.71 -24.92
C HIS A 291 -28.16 5.65 -24.00
N PRO A 292 -28.04 4.35 -24.30
CA PRO A 292 -28.40 3.31 -23.35
C PRO A 292 -27.44 3.37 -22.16
N ARG A 293 -27.99 3.60 -20.96
CA ARG A 293 -27.21 3.56 -19.71
C ARG A 293 -26.63 2.16 -19.50
N PRO A 294 -25.42 2.05 -18.93
CA PRO A 294 -24.87 0.75 -18.48
C PRO A 294 -25.82 0.13 -17.43
N PRO A 295 -25.77 -1.20 -17.22
CA PRO A 295 -26.63 -1.87 -16.25
C PRO A 295 -26.34 -1.31 -14.86
N GLU A 296 -27.21 -0.44 -14.36
CA GLU A 296 -27.26 -0.05 -12.96
C GLU A 296 -27.47 -1.35 -12.16
N VAL A 297 -26.48 -1.76 -11.36
CA VAL A 297 -26.75 -2.62 -10.21
C VAL A 297 -27.70 -1.80 -9.34
N GLY A 298 -28.99 -2.00 -9.54
CA GLY A 298 -30.03 -1.16 -8.95
C GLY A 298 -29.96 -1.28 -7.44
N LEU A 299 -29.42 -0.24 -6.79
CA LEU A 299 -29.65 -0.02 -5.37
C LEU A 299 -31.15 -0.13 -5.14
N ARG A 300 -31.54 -0.81 -4.04
CA ARG A 300 -32.96 -1.02 -3.77
C ARG A 300 -33.67 0.34 -3.71
N PRO A 301 -34.79 0.54 -4.45
CA PRO A 301 -35.41 1.87 -4.57
C PRO A 301 -35.81 2.52 -3.24
N ASP A 302 -36.05 1.71 -2.20
CA ASP A 302 -36.33 2.04 -0.82
C ASP A 302 -35.18 2.78 -0.10
N LEU A 303 -33.92 2.56 -0.50
CA LEU A 303 -32.75 3.23 0.09
C LEU A 303 -32.34 4.51 -0.66
N ASN A 304 -33.08 4.91 -1.69
CA ASN A 304 -32.82 6.16 -2.43
C ASN A 304 -32.83 7.42 -1.56
N PRO A 305 -33.73 7.58 -0.55
CA PRO A 305 -33.67 8.75 0.33
C PRO A 305 -32.35 8.84 1.11
N LEU A 306 -31.84 7.70 1.60
CA LEU A 306 -30.57 7.64 2.32
C LEU A 306 -29.38 7.92 1.38
N LEU A 307 -29.41 7.39 0.15
CA LEU A 307 -28.40 7.70 -0.87
C LEU A 307 -28.32 9.21 -1.14
N GLN A 308 -29.49 9.86 -1.27
CA GLN A 308 -29.56 11.30 -1.50
C GLN A 308 -29.12 12.11 -0.27
N ALA A 309 -29.53 11.70 0.93
CA ALA A 309 -29.09 12.30 2.19
C ALA A 309 -27.57 12.32 2.31
N LEU A 310 -26.96 11.15 2.08
CA LEU A 310 -25.52 10.97 2.20
C LEU A 310 -24.77 11.74 1.11
N ALA A 311 -25.27 11.74 -0.13
CA ALA A 311 -24.69 12.54 -1.21
C ALA A 311 -24.77 14.05 -0.92
N ALA A 312 -25.87 14.51 -0.32
CA ALA A 312 -26.00 15.90 0.10
C ALA A 312 -25.02 16.23 1.24
N VAL A 313 -24.89 15.39 2.27
CA VAL A 313 -23.88 15.58 3.33
C VAL A 313 -22.46 15.61 2.78
N LEU A 314 -22.10 14.68 1.89
CA LEU A 314 -20.80 14.66 1.21
C LEU A 314 -20.55 15.91 0.35
N THR A 315 -21.59 16.62 -0.07
CA THR A 315 -21.47 17.87 -0.83
C THR A 315 -21.16 19.07 0.07
N VAL A 316 -21.64 19.06 1.32
CA VAL A 316 -21.55 20.20 2.25
C VAL A 316 -20.62 19.95 3.44
N MET A 317 -20.09 18.74 3.60
CA MET A 317 -19.17 18.41 4.69
C MET A 317 -17.87 19.22 4.59
N THR A 318 -17.37 19.69 5.73
CA THR A 318 -16.13 20.49 5.82
C THR A 318 -15.02 19.80 6.60
N ASP A 319 -15.33 18.79 7.41
CA ASP A 319 -14.34 18.08 8.24
C ASP A 319 -14.66 16.59 8.32
N TYR A 320 -15.75 16.19 8.98
CA TYR A 320 -16.10 14.78 9.12
C TYR A 320 -17.61 14.53 9.02
N PHE A 321 -17.97 13.29 8.73
CA PHE A 321 -19.30 12.75 8.99
C PHE A 321 -19.19 11.32 9.55
N GLN A 322 -20.23 10.87 10.24
CA GLN A 322 -20.42 9.49 10.65
C GLN A 322 -21.88 9.10 10.41
N LEU A 323 -22.09 7.99 9.72
CA LEU A 323 -23.39 7.35 9.51
C LEU A 323 -23.42 6.07 10.34
N ASP A 324 -24.24 6.04 11.37
CA ASP A 324 -24.54 4.86 12.16
C ASP A 324 -25.80 4.18 11.62
N ALA A 325 -25.77 2.86 11.47
CA ALA A 325 -26.88 2.04 11.02
C ALA A 325 -27.12 0.92 12.03
N HIS A 326 -28.30 0.89 12.65
CA HIS A 326 -28.69 -0.10 13.65
C HIS A 326 -29.62 -1.13 13.02
N THR A 327 -29.32 -2.40 13.28
CA THR A 327 -30.19 -3.53 12.90
C THR A 327 -30.52 -4.36 14.13
N PRO A 328 -31.60 -5.17 14.12
CA PRO A 328 -31.87 -6.13 15.18
C PRO A 328 -30.68 -7.07 15.46
N GLU A 329 -29.92 -7.42 14.43
CA GLU A 329 -28.72 -8.26 14.51
C GLU A 329 -27.49 -7.53 15.07
N HIS A 330 -27.43 -6.20 14.88
CA HIS A 330 -26.31 -5.34 15.30
C HIS A 330 -26.82 -4.13 16.12
N PRO A 331 -27.28 -4.34 17.36
CA PRO A 331 -27.85 -3.28 18.19
C PRO A 331 -26.82 -2.20 18.57
N GLU A 332 -25.53 -2.55 18.62
CA GLU A 332 -24.44 -1.61 18.88
C GLU A 332 -24.18 -0.65 17.70
N GLY A 333 -24.79 -0.91 16.53
CA GLY A 333 -24.68 -0.10 15.34
C GLY A 333 -23.48 -0.47 14.47
N ILE A 334 -23.66 -0.34 13.16
CA ILE A 334 -22.62 -0.38 12.14
C ILE A 334 -22.34 1.08 11.77
N TYR A 335 -21.11 1.56 11.94
CA TYR A 335 -20.78 2.91 11.52
C TYR A 335 -20.05 2.94 10.17
N VAL A 336 -20.20 4.02 9.44
CA VAL A 336 -19.31 4.43 8.36
C VAL A 336 -18.92 5.86 8.66
N GLN A 337 -17.62 6.14 8.78
CA GLN A 337 -17.15 7.51 8.98
C GLN A 337 -16.32 7.97 7.79
N GLY A 338 -16.37 9.27 7.52
CA GLY A 338 -15.56 9.91 6.51
C GLY A 338 -14.98 11.21 7.02
N ARG A 339 -13.69 11.44 6.75
CA ARG A 339 -12.97 12.64 7.14
C ARG A 339 -12.30 13.29 5.94
N LEU A 340 -12.64 14.54 5.68
CA LEU A 340 -12.02 15.38 4.68
C LEU A 340 -10.69 15.91 5.25
N GLU A 341 -9.59 15.54 4.62
CA GLU A 341 -8.26 15.98 4.97
C GLU A 341 -7.96 17.37 4.38
N GLU A 342 -6.89 18.01 4.88
CA GLU A 342 -6.51 19.39 4.48
C GLU A 342 -6.21 19.54 2.98
N ASP A 343 -5.85 18.45 2.30
CA ASP A 343 -5.61 18.43 0.85
C ASP A 343 -6.90 18.22 0.02
N GLY A 344 -8.06 18.15 0.68
CA GLY A 344 -9.37 17.89 0.11
C GLY A 344 -9.64 16.42 -0.20
N SER A 345 -8.75 15.50 0.17
CA SER A 345 -9.03 14.07 0.10
C SER A 345 -9.98 13.63 1.20
N LEU A 346 -10.67 12.50 1.02
CA LEU A 346 -11.63 11.93 1.95
C LEU A 346 -11.14 10.54 2.37
N LEU A 347 -10.79 10.40 3.65
CA LEU A 347 -10.55 9.11 4.27
C LEU A 347 -11.88 8.54 4.78
N LEU A 348 -12.27 7.38 4.28
CA LEU A 348 -13.43 6.63 4.75
C LEU A 348 -12.98 5.48 5.63
N GLU A 349 -13.79 5.10 6.62
CA GLU A 349 -13.59 3.91 7.45
C GLU A 349 -14.89 3.16 7.73
N VAL A 350 -14.79 1.84 7.87
CA VAL A 350 -15.84 0.94 8.36
C VAL A 350 -15.31 -0.09 9.37
N PRO A 351 -16.13 -0.55 10.34
CA PRO A 351 -15.69 -1.41 11.43
C PRO A 351 -14.98 -2.68 10.98
N SER A 352 -13.86 -2.99 11.63
CA SER A 352 -13.19 -4.29 11.53
C SER A 352 -13.64 -5.28 12.62
N ASN A 353 -13.08 -6.49 12.58
CA ASN A 353 -13.24 -7.50 13.62
C ASN A 353 -12.74 -7.10 15.01
N GLU A 354 -11.95 -6.04 15.14
CA GLU A 354 -11.56 -5.52 16.44
C GLU A 354 -12.77 -4.95 17.20
N PHE A 355 -13.61 -4.17 16.49
CA PHE A 355 -14.72 -3.40 17.08
C PHE A 355 -16.12 -3.90 16.70
N PHE A 356 -16.24 -4.79 15.70
CA PHE A 356 -17.53 -5.26 15.22
C PHE A 356 -17.97 -6.56 15.91
N ARG A 357 -19.22 -6.62 16.38
CA ARG A 357 -19.80 -7.80 17.05
C ARG A 357 -21.18 -8.15 16.48
N PRO A 358 -21.43 -9.43 16.12
CA PRO A 358 -20.45 -10.51 15.92
C PRO A 358 -19.38 -10.14 14.89
N PRO A 359 -18.18 -10.76 14.93
CA PRO A 359 -17.13 -10.47 13.95
C PRO A 359 -17.60 -10.79 12.54
N LEU A 360 -17.16 -9.99 11.58
CA LEU A 360 -17.20 -10.25 10.15
C LEU A 360 -16.63 -11.64 9.86
N SER A 361 -17.38 -12.39 9.05
CA SER A 361 -16.88 -13.62 8.43
C SER A 361 -15.75 -13.32 7.45
N LEU A 362 -14.89 -14.31 7.19
CA LEU A 362 -13.84 -14.20 6.17
C LEU A 362 -14.39 -13.84 4.78
N ALA A 363 -15.63 -14.25 4.46
CA ALA A 363 -16.29 -13.88 3.21
C ALA A 363 -16.63 -12.38 3.17
N GLN A 364 -17.10 -11.81 4.29
CA GLN A 364 -17.38 -10.36 4.40
C GLN A 364 -16.12 -9.53 4.33
N GLU A 365 -15.03 -9.95 4.99
CA GLU A 365 -13.72 -9.27 4.89
C GLU A 365 -13.19 -9.27 3.45
N ARG A 366 -13.27 -10.41 2.75
CA ARG A 366 -12.92 -10.48 1.33
C ARG A 366 -13.80 -9.58 0.48
N HIS A 367 -15.10 -9.53 0.75
CA HIS A 367 -16.04 -8.66 0.03
C HIS A 367 -15.72 -7.18 0.23
N LEU A 368 -15.29 -6.76 1.43
CA LEU A 368 -14.79 -5.41 1.67
C LEU A 368 -13.56 -5.10 0.79
N SER A 369 -12.59 -6.02 0.73
CA SER A 369 -11.43 -5.86 -0.15
C SER A 369 -11.82 -5.79 -1.64
N GLU A 370 -12.77 -6.61 -2.08
CA GLU A 370 -13.28 -6.59 -3.46
C GLU A 370 -14.02 -5.28 -3.82
N LEU A 371 -14.72 -4.67 -2.85
CA LEU A 371 -15.32 -3.34 -3.00
C LEU A 371 -14.27 -2.21 -3.03
N GLY A 372 -13.02 -2.51 -2.69
CA GLY A 372 -11.89 -1.58 -2.69
C GLY A 372 -11.65 -0.89 -1.35
N TRP A 373 -12.04 -1.52 -0.25
CA TRP A 373 -11.55 -1.17 1.10
C TRP A 373 -10.17 -1.80 1.34
N GLU A 374 -9.27 -1.05 1.94
CA GLU A 374 -7.99 -1.54 2.43
C GLU A 374 -8.18 -2.20 3.81
N PRO A 375 -7.44 -3.28 4.11
CA PRO A 375 -7.54 -3.95 5.40
C PRO A 375 -7.01 -3.07 6.55
N PRO A 376 -7.37 -3.39 7.81
CA PRO A 376 -6.83 -2.70 8.98
C PRO A 376 -5.30 -2.68 9.03
N GLU A 377 -4.75 -1.54 9.45
CA GLU A 377 -3.33 -1.30 9.70
C GLU A 377 -3.08 -0.97 11.18
N PRO A 378 -1.83 -1.05 11.70
CA PRO A 378 -1.55 -0.81 13.12
C PRO A 378 -2.03 0.56 13.66
N ASP A 379 -2.14 1.57 12.80
CA ASP A 379 -2.62 2.91 13.11
C ASP A 379 -4.05 3.20 12.60
N LEU A 380 -4.60 2.33 11.76
CA LEU A 380 -5.96 2.37 11.24
C LEU A 380 -6.64 1.02 11.49
N PRO A 381 -7.18 0.78 12.70
CA PRO A 381 -7.66 -0.54 13.10
C PRO A 381 -8.99 -0.96 12.41
N ASN A 382 -9.50 -0.13 11.51
CA ASN A 382 -10.70 -0.33 10.70
C ASN A 382 -10.34 -0.63 9.25
N PHE A 383 -11.29 -1.17 8.49
CA PHE A 383 -11.16 -1.14 7.03
C PHE A 383 -11.27 0.31 6.57
N TRP A 384 -10.38 0.73 5.69
CA TRP A 384 -10.29 2.15 5.32
C TRP A 384 -10.18 2.33 3.81
N ARG A 385 -10.51 3.53 3.33
CA ARG A 385 -10.36 3.87 1.92
C ARG A 385 -10.03 5.34 1.78
N HIS A 386 -8.93 5.65 1.12
CA HIS A 386 -8.53 7.02 0.84
C HIS A 386 -8.96 7.46 -0.55
N LEU A 387 -9.77 8.52 -0.63
CA LEU A 387 -10.28 9.11 -1.86
C LEU A 387 -9.71 10.51 -2.04
N SER A 388 -8.77 10.66 -2.95
CA SER A 388 -8.34 11.96 -3.50
C SER A 388 -9.52 12.89 -3.90
N PRO A 389 -9.34 14.23 -3.84
CA PRO A 389 -10.42 15.20 -4.08
C PRO A 389 -11.23 14.98 -5.37
N ASP A 390 -10.56 14.64 -6.47
CA ASP A 390 -11.18 14.49 -7.78
C ASP A 390 -11.90 13.15 -7.98
N ARG A 391 -11.78 12.21 -7.03
CA ARG A 391 -12.62 11.00 -6.96
C ARG A 391 -13.85 11.20 -6.08
N ILE A 392 -13.95 12.33 -5.37
CA ILE A 392 -15.10 12.63 -4.52
C ILE A 392 -16.21 13.19 -5.42
N VAL A 393 -16.95 12.27 -6.04
CA VAL A 393 -18.25 12.57 -6.62
C VAL A 393 -19.29 12.15 -5.58
N PRO A 394 -19.98 13.08 -4.91
CA PRO A 394 -20.80 12.77 -3.72
C PRO A 394 -21.78 11.61 -3.93
N GLY A 395 -22.45 11.54 -5.08
CA GLY A 395 -23.35 10.43 -5.42
C GLY A 395 -22.65 9.08 -5.57
N ASN A 396 -21.44 9.04 -6.13
CA ASN A 396 -20.66 7.81 -6.27
C ASN A 396 -20.15 7.32 -4.91
N VAL A 397 -19.67 8.25 -4.07
CA VAL A 397 -19.20 7.94 -2.73
C VAL A 397 -20.36 7.47 -1.85
N ALA A 398 -21.51 8.16 -1.90
CA ALA A 398 -22.72 7.73 -1.20
C ALA A 398 -23.18 6.34 -1.67
N GLY A 399 -23.16 6.08 -2.98
CA GLY A 399 -23.48 4.77 -3.54
C GLY A 399 -22.53 3.67 -3.08
N PHE A 400 -21.23 3.98 -3.00
CA PHE A 400 -20.21 3.06 -2.49
C PHE A 400 -20.43 2.72 -1.00
N ILE A 401 -20.70 3.72 -0.17
CA ILE A 401 -20.99 3.53 1.26
C ILE A 401 -22.25 2.68 1.43
N LEU A 402 -23.34 3.03 0.74
CA LEU A 402 -24.60 2.31 0.85
C LEU A 402 -24.48 0.86 0.35
N ARG A 403 -23.75 0.64 -0.74
CA ARG A 403 -23.45 -0.70 -1.25
C ARG A 403 -22.67 -1.52 -0.22
N THR A 404 -21.69 -0.92 0.44
CA THR A 404 -20.92 -1.57 1.52
C THR A 404 -21.85 -1.99 2.68
N LEU A 405 -22.70 -1.07 3.15
CA LEU A 405 -23.65 -1.34 4.23
C LEU A 405 -24.62 -2.48 3.88
N VAL A 406 -25.15 -2.51 2.67
CA VAL A 406 -26.12 -3.54 2.23
C VAL A 406 -25.44 -4.88 1.97
N GLU A 407 -24.35 -4.90 1.19
CA GLU A 407 -23.73 -6.15 0.72
C GLU A 407 -22.88 -6.83 1.81
N VAL A 408 -22.24 -6.06 2.70
CA VAL A 408 -21.35 -6.59 3.73
C VAL A 408 -22.07 -6.72 5.06
N TYR A 409 -22.74 -5.66 5.50
CA TYR A 409 -23.30 -5.57 6.84
C TYR A 409 -24.80 -5.90 6.91
N GLY A 410 -25.41 -6.24 5.78
CA GLY A 410 -26.80 -6.71 5.72
C GLY A 410 -27.83 -5.64 6.07
N ILE A 411 -27.50 -4.36 5.91
CA ILE A 411 -28.44 -3.26 6.11
C ILE A 411 -29.66 -3.39 5.19
N THR A 412 -30.84 -3.10 5.73
CA THR A 412 -32.14 -3.16 5.07
C THR A 412 -32.88 -1.82 5.18
N ASP A 413 -34.06 -1.72 4.56
CA ASP A 413 -35.00 -0.62 4.73
C ASP A 413 -35.66 -0.57 6.11
N GLU A 414 -35.54 -1.64 6.91
CA GLU A 414 -35.98 -1.67 8.30
C GLU A 414 -34.89 -1.19 9.28
N SER A 415 -33.69 -0.87 8.79
CA SER A 415 -32.58 -0.40 9.62
C SER A 415 -32.80 1.04 10.07
N GLU A 416 -32.38 1.36 11.29
CA GLU A 416 -32.42 2.73 11.82
C GLU A 416 -31.10 3.44 11.53
N PHE A 417 -31.14 4.69 11.07
CA PHE A 417 -29.93 5.43 10.70
C PHE A 417 -29.78 6.72 11.50
N THR A 418 -28.55 6.98 11.96
CA THR A 418 -28.15 8.26 12.57
C THR A 418 -27.01 8.86 11.77
N LEU A 419 -27.10 10.15 11.44
CA LEU A 419 -26.05 10.86 10.69
C LEU A 419 -25.52 12.02 11.52
N THR A 420 -24.21 12.00 11.75
CA THR A 420 -23.47 12.96 12.56
C THR A 420 -22.50 13.75 11.67
N PRO A 421 -22.36 15.07 11.87
CA PRO A 421 -23.12 15.89 12.80
C PRO A 421 -24.54 16.21 12.30
N ALA A 422 -25.48 16.34 13.24
CA ALA A 422 -26.91 16.40 12.96
C ALA A 422 -27.35 17.64 12.17
N ASP A 423 -26.59 18.72 12.24
CA ASP A 423 -26.80 19.94 11.48
C ASP A 423 -26.50 19.75 9.98
N LEU A 424 -25.46 18.99 9.62
CA LEU A 424 -25.20 18.60 8.24
C LEU A 424 -26.36 17.77 7.67
N ALA A 425 -26.90 16.85 8.46
CA ALA A 425 -28.08 16.05 8.08
C ALA A 425 -29.31 16.94 7.85
N ALA A 426 -29.54 17.93 8.72
CA ALA A 426 -30.67 18.86 8.62
C ALA A 426 -30.59 19.76 7.38
N VAL A 427 -29.39 20.18 6.98
CA VAL A 427 -29.14 20.96 5.75
C VAL A 427 -29.34 20.12 4.49
N ALA A 428 -29.01 18.82 4.55
CA ALA A 428 -29.07 17.90 3.43
C ALA A 428 -30.48 17.42 3.05
N LEU A 429 -31.47 17.51 3.96
CA LEU A 429 -32.78 16.87 3.81
C LEU A 429 -34.04 17.78 3.95
N PRO A 430 -34.05 19.03 3.44
CA PRO A 430 -35.20 19.92 3.63
C PRO A 430 -36.50 19.45 2.94
N ASP A 431 -36.42 18.61 1.90
CA ASP A 431 -37.56 18.23 1.06
C ASP A 431 -38.21 16.88 1.43
N TYR A 432 -37.80 16.25 2.54
CA TYR A 432 -38.31 14.96 2.99
C TYR A 432 -39.09 15.08 4.31
N PRO A 433 -40.36 15.53 4.26
CA PRO A 433 -41.18 15.81 5.46
C PRO A 433 -41.52 14.56 6.30
N ASN A 434 -41.16 13.36 5.82
CA ASN A 434 -41.38 12.08 6.50
C ASN A 434 -40.08 11.49 7.08
N VAL A 435 -38.94 12.19 6.96
CA VAL A 435 -37.66 11.80 7.55
C VAL A 435 -37.45 12.70 8.76
N GLU A 436 -37.78 12.20 9.96
CA GLU A 436 -37.49 12.90 11.20
C GLU A 436 -36.03 12.66 11.60
N ILE A 437 -35.20 13.70 11.52
CA ILE A 437 -33.81 13.66 11.99
C ILE A 437 -33.83 13.85 13.50
N VAL A 438 -33.73 12.76 14.25
CA VAL A 438 -33.52 12.82 15.70
C VAL A 438 -32.05 13.14 15.96
N GLY A 439 -31.72 14.42 16.05
CA GLY A 439 -30.46 14.85 16.65
C GLY A 439 -30.53 14.58 18.15
N THR A 440 -29.80 13.58 18.66
CA THR A 440 -29.54 13.51 20.09
C THR A 440 -28.53 14.59 20.47
N SER A 441 -28.97 15.63 21.17
CA SER A 441 -28.10 16.32 22.12
C SER A 441 -28.23 15.64 23.48
N PHE A 442 -27.11 15.55 24.21
CA PHE A 442 -27.05 15.17 25.63
C PHE A 442 -28.26 15.70 26.42
N LEU A 443 -29.09 14.78 26.92
CA LEU A 443 -29.99 14.80 28.11
C LEU A 443 -31.16 13.81 27.85
N GLY A 444 -31.13 12.63 28.47
CA GLY A 444 -32.05 11.47 28.27
C GLY A 444 -33.54 11.75 28.57
N GLU A 445 -34.53 10.92 28.19
CA GLU A 445 -34.66 9.45 28.10
C GLU A 445 -35.48 8.95 26.86
N GLN A 446 -35.44 7.63 26.59
CA GLN A 446 -36.18 6.86 25.54
C GLN A 446 -37.62 6.46 25.93
N ILE A 447 -38.57 6.25 24.97
CA ILE A 447 -39.31 4.99 24.58
C ILE A 447 -40.16 5.27 23.26
N PRO A 448 -40.87 4.30 22.63
CA PRO A 448 -40.70 3.75 21.27
C PRO A 448 -41.49 4.47 20.14
N TRP A 449 -41.06 4.29 18.89
CA TRP A 449 -41.58 4.99 17.71
C TRP A 449 -42.95 4.48 17.18
N ARG A 450 -43.84 5.45 16.87
CA ARG A 450 -44.93 5.38 15.88
C ARG A 450 -45.34 6.81 15.48
N ILE A 451 -45.57 7.07 14.19
CA ILE A 451 -45.78 8.41 13.59
C ILE A 451 -47.15 9.03 13.98
N GLU A 452 -47.21 10.16 14.73
CA GLU A 452 -48.34 11.14 14.79
C GLU A 452 -47.91 12.59 15.23
N THR A 453 -48.66 13.62 14.77
CA THR A 453 -48.41 15.11 14.77
C THR A 453 -48.51 15.91 16.12
N PRO A 454 -48.00 17.17 16.23
CA PRO A 454 -47.37 17.74 17.44
C PRO A 454 -48.14 18.83 18.24
N SER A 455 -47.66 19.14 19.47
CA SER A 455 -47.80 20.46 20.12
C SER A 455 -46.66 20.80 21.14
N THR A 456 -46.44 22.12 21.28
CA THR A 456 -45.28 22.99 21.68
C THR A 456 -44.84 23.12 23.18
N PRO A 457 -43.75 23.90 23.53
CA PRO A 457 -42.62 23.54 24.43
C PRO A 457 -42.41 24.43 25.70
N GLU A 458 -41.36 24.17 26.53
CA GLU A 458 -40.54 25.24 27.17
C GLU A 458 -39.23 24.81 27.92
N SER A 459 -38.26 25.75 27.95
CA SER A 459 -37.19 26.03 28.95
C SER A 459 -35.70 25.78 28.61
N GLN A 460 -34.82 26.44 29.37
CA GLN A 460 -33.61 27.21 28.97
C GLN A 460 -32.31 26.66 29.63
N LYS A 461 -31.15 27.08 29.09
CA LYS A 461 -29.76 26.52 29.20
C LYS A 461 -28.95 26.80 30.48
N ASP A 462 -27.97 25.92 30.76
CA ASP A 462 -26.83 26.05 31.70
C ASP A 462 -25.43 25.92 31.00
N PRO A 463 -24.30 26.31 31.66
CA PRO A 463 -22.97 26.51 31.02
C PRO A 463 -22.08 25.25 30.89
N VAL A 464 -21.06 25.34 30.02
CA VAL A 464 -20.14 24.27 29.58
C VAL A 464 -19.08 23.90 30.63
N GLU A 465 -18.92 22.60 30.93
CA GLU A 465 -17.82 22.05 31.75
C GLU A 465 -16.57 21.68 30.92
N LEU A 466 -15.38 22.01 31.43
CA LEU A 466 -14.08 21.66 30.82
C LEU A 466 -13.60 20.27 31.28
N PRO A 467 -12.80 19.54 30.47
CA PRO A 467 -12.34 18.17 30.78
C PRO A 467 -11.35 18.08 31.96
N PHE A 468 -10.79 19.20 32.41
CA PHE A 468 -10.03 19.35 33.65
C PHE A 468 -10.01 20.83 34.07
N THR A 469 -9.74 21.11 35.34
CA THR A 469 -9.52 22.48 35.82
C THR A 469 -8.06 22.89 35.52
N PRO A 470 -7.80 23.80 34.57
CA PRO A 470 -6.45 24.32 34.35
C PRO A 470 -5.98 25.11 35.57
N SER A 471 -4.66 25.34 35.70
CA SER A 471 -4.17 26.32 36.68
C SER A 471 -4.83 27.69 36.40
N GLU A 472 -5.04 28.51 37.44
CA GLU A 472 -5.68 29.84 37.33
C GLU A 472 -5.03 30.71 36.23
N ARG A 473 -3.73 30.53 36.04
CA ARG A 473 -2.89 31.23 35.05
C ARG A 473 -3.21 30.80 33.62
N VAL A 474 -3.33 29.49 33.40
CA VAL A 474 -3.75 28.92 32.12
C VAL A 474 -5.23 29.25 31.85
N ALA A 475 -6.06 29.30 32.90
CA ALA A 475 -7.45 29.73 32.80
C ALA A 475 -7.56 31.18 32.27
N ASN A 476 -6.67 32.09 32.68
CA ASN A 476 -6.66 33.47 32.17
C ASN A 476 -6.36 33.54 30.66
N VAL A 477 -5.41 32.75 30.16
CA VAL A 477 -5.11 32.67 28.71
C VAL A 477 -6.30 32.09 27.95
N VAL A 478 -6.92 31.04 28.51
CA VAL A 478 -8.12 30.40 27.95
C VAL A 478 -9.27 31.41 27.89
N HIS A 479 -9.55 32.12 28.98
CA HIS A 479 -10.60 33.12 29.04
C HIS A 479 -10.37 34.26 28.05
N ALA A 480 -9.13 34.74 27.90
CA ALA A 480 -8.80 35.78 26.93
C ALA A 480 -9.03 35.31 25.49
N ALA A 481 -8.60 34.09 25.14
CA ALA A 481 -8.79 33.51 23.82
C ALA A 481 -10.28 33.22 23.52
N LEU A 482 -11.03 32.70 24.49
CA LEU A 482 -12.47 32.47 24.36
C LEU A 482 -13.24 33.79 24.21
N ALA A 483 -12.91 34.82 24.99
CA ALA A 483 -13.50 36.15 24.87
C ALA A 483 -13.20 36.81 23.51
N ALA A 484 -12.10 36.43 22.86
CA ALA A 484 -11.72 36.88 21.53
C ALA A 484 -12.28 36.00 20.39
N GLY A 485 -13.10 34.99 20.71
CA GLY A 485 -13.84 34.18 19.73
C GLY A 485 -13.21 32.83 19.39
N ALA A 486 -12.29 32.31 20.22
CA ALA A 486 -11.77 30.96 20.04
C ALA A 486 -12.82 29.89 20.39
N VAL A 487 -12.74 28.73 19.74
CA VAL A 487 -13.55 27.54 19.99
C VAL A 487 -12.70 26.49 20.71
N VAL A 488 -13.29 25.81 21.71
CA VAL A 488 -12.66 24.71 22.43
C VAL A 488 -12.80 23.42 21.62
N HIS A 489 -11.68 22.78 21.30
CA HIS A 489 -11.61 21.44 20.74
C HIS A 489 -11.02 20.49 21.77
N ALA A 490 -11.86 19.64 22.35
CA ALA A 490 -11.45 18.56 23.24
C ALA A 490 -11.69 17.21 22.55
N ARG A 491 -10.74 16.28 22.68
CA ARG A 491 -10.95 14.87 22.32
C ARG A 491 -11.10 14.06 23.60
N GLN A 492 -12.06 13.15 23.63
CA GLN A 492 -12.28 12.27 24.77
C GLN A 492 -10.99 11.44 25.04
N GLY A 493 -10.54 11.42 26.30
CA GLY A 493 -9.33 10.70 26.72
C GLY A 493 -8.00 11.45 26.55
N GLN A 494 -7.97 12.68 26.00
CA GLN A 494 -6.75 13.47 25.91
C GLN A 494 -6.55 14.38 27.14
N PRO A 495 -5.32 14.53 27.68
CA PRO A 495 -5.04 15.36 28.86
C PRO A 495 -4.88 16.86 28.52
N TRP A 496 -5.43 17.29 27.39
CA TRP A 496 -5.30 18.64 26.86
C TRP A 496 -6.50 19.00 25.97
N PHE A 497 -6.76 20.29 25.79
CA PHE A 497 -7.72 20.80 24.81
C PHE A 497 -7.08 21.88 23.94
N GLY A 498 -7.51 21.98 22.70
CA GLY A 498 -7.08 23.00 21.75
C GLY A 498 -8.03 24.19 21.76
N LEU A 499 -7.50 25.40 21.59
CA LEU A 499 -8.25 26.58 21.22
C LEU A 499 -7.89 26.92 19.76
N LYS A 500 -8.89 27.08 18.90
CA LYS A 500 -8.73 27.46 17.49
C LYS A 500 -9.70 28.56 17.12
N ARG A 501 -9.41 29.30 16.05
CA ARG A 501 -10.36 30.23 15.43
C ARG A 501 -10.88 29.56 14.18
N ASP A 502 -12.15 29.15 14.19
CA ASP A 502 -12.81 28.40 13.11
C ASP A 502 -12.09 27.10 12.67
N SER A 503 -12.77 26.30 11.84
CA SER A 503 -12.35 24.96 11.41
C SER A 503 -11.20 24.97 10.39
N GLU A 504 -10.83 26.12 9.81
CA GLU A 504 -9.87 26.20 8.70
C GLU A 504 -8.48 26.73 9.10
N SER A 505 -8.29 27.26 10.32
CA SER A 505 -6.96 27.75 10.72
C SER A 505 -6.05 26.62 11.24
N SER A 506 -4.89 26.44 10.58
CA SER A 506 -3.83 25.48 10.95
C SER A 506 -3.04 25.90 12.22
N ILE A 507 -3.58 26.83 13.01
CA ILE A 507 -2.91 27.47 14.14
C ILE A 507 -3.77 27.29 15.40
N GLY A 508 -3.16 26.81 16.49
CA GLY A 508 -3.89 26.47 17.70
C GLY A 508 -3.07 26.65 18.98
N VAL A 509 -3.79 26.84 20.08
CA VAL A 509 -3.24 26.90 21.44
C VAL A 509 -3.67 25.64 22.18
N TYR A 510 -2.71 24.80 22.57
CA TYR A 510 -2.98 23.58 23.30
C TYR A 510 -2.75 23.82 24.79
N VAL A 511 -3.83 23.61 25.54
CA VAL A 511 -3.88 23.83 26.97
C VAL A 511 -3.72 22.48 27.66
N ARG A 512 -2.67 22.33 28.47
CA ARG A 512 -2.41 21.15 29.28
C ARG A 512 -2.68 21.47 30.75
N ARG A 513 -2.72 20.45 31.59
CA ARG A 513 -2.89 20.60 33.05
C ARG A 513 -1.85 21.54 33.70
N THR A 514 -0.60 21.51 33.22
CA THR A 514 0.55 22.21 33.83
C THR A 514 1.37 23.02 32.82
N GLY A 515 0.76 23.43 31.71
CA GLY A 515 1.48 24.17 30.68
C GLY A 515 0.66 24.52 29.46
N LEU A 516 1.26 25.35 28.61
CA LEU A 516 0.66 25.88 27.39
C LEU A 516 1.57 25.56 26.20
N THR A 517 0.99 25.17 25.07
CA THR A 517 1.74 25.05 23.80
C THR A 517 1.07 25.93 22.75
N VAL A 518 1.84 26.81 22.12
CA VAL A 518 1.36 27.68 21.04
C VAL A 518 2.00 27.22 19.74
N LEU A 519 1.20 27.04 18.69
CA LEU A 519 1.69 26.72 17.35
C LEU A 519 1.98 28.02 16.59
N LEU A 520 3.20 28.17 16.09
CA LEU A 520 3.66 29.41 15.42
C LEU A 520 4.46 29.08 14.15
N SER A 521 4.60 30.06 13.24
CA SER A 521 5.58 29.97 12.14
C SER A 521 7.02 30.01 12.70
N PRO A 522 8.04 29.54 11.95
CA PRO A 522 9.43 29.51 12.45
C PRO A 522 9.91 30.87 12.98
N ASP A 523 9.65 31.95 12.23
CA ASP A 523 10.10 33.29 12.60
C ASP A 523 9.35 33.85 13.82
N ALA A 524 8.04 33.61 13.90
CA ALA A 524 7.24 34.02 15.06
C ALA A 524 7.63 33.22 16.31
N ALA A 525 7.89 31.92 16.16
CA ALA A 525 8.30 31.07 17.27
C ALA A 525 9.69 31.47 17.81
N ALA A 526 10.63 31.81 16.92
CA ALA A 526 11.95 32.33 17.29
C ALA A 526 11.86 33.70 18.00
N ALA A 527 11.01 34.60 17.50
CA ALA A 527 10.82 35.93 18.11
C ALA A 527 10.21 35.85 19.52
N VAL A 528 9.27 34.92 19.76
CA VAL A 528 8.66 34.74 21.09
C VAL A 528 9.62 33.99 22.03
N LEU A 529 10.44 33.07 21.51
CA LEU A 529 11.46 32.38 22.29
C LEU A 529 12.48 33.37 22.89
N GLU A 530 12.85 34.41 22.13
CA GLU A 530 13.72 35.51 22.56
C GLU A 530 13.03 36.41 23.61
N GLY A 531 13.01 35.95 24.86
CA GLY A 531 12.52 36.72 26.02
C GLY A 531 11.60 35.94 26.96
N THR A 532 10.96 34.89 26.46
CA THR A 532 10.02 34.09 27.27
C THR A 532 10.63 32.88 27.96
N GLY A 533 11.75 32.34 27.45
CA GLY A 533 12.37 31.12 28.00
C GLY A 533 11.59 29.83 27.73
N GLY A 534 10.65 29.84 26.77
CA GLY A 534 9.96 28.64 26.32
C GLY A 534 10.87 27.60 25.66
N THR A 535 10.33 26.43 25.32
CA THR A 535 11.05 25.40 24.53
C THR A 535 10.44 25.26 23.15
N LEU A 536 11.30 25.14 22.14
CA LEU A 536 10.93 25.13 20.73
C LEU A 536 11.08 23.72 20.16
N GLU A 537 10.03 23.22 19.49
CA GLU A 537 10.04 21.90 18.84
C GLU A 537 9.44 22.01 17.44
N ARG A 538 10.16 21.50 16.45
CA ARG A 538 9.69 21.57 15.05
C ARG A 538 8.56 20.57 14.83
N LYS A 539 7.39 21.04 14.38
CA LYS A 539 6.28 20.17 13.98
C LYS A 539 6.43 19.73 12.52
N ASN A 540 6.67 20.68 11.62
CA ASN A 540 6.91 20.42 10.20
C ASN A 540 7.76 21.53 9.56
N SER A 541 7.79 21.63 8.22
CA SER A 541 8.54 22.68 7.50
C SER A 541 7.95 24.09 7.65
N ARG A 542 6.69 24.23 8.10
CA ARG A 542 5.96 25.50 8.17
C ARG A 542 5.57 25.93 9.58
N THR A 543 5.64 25.04 10.57
CA THR A 543 5.14 25.31 11.93
C THR A 543 6.02 24.70 13.03
N TRP A 544 6.05 25.36 14.18
CA TRP A 544 6.78 24.98 15.38
C TRP A 544 5.90 25.06 16.62
N TYR A 545 6.07 24.11 17.54
CA TYR A 545 5.50 24.15 18.87
C TYR A 545 6.40 24.98 19.79
N LEU A 546 5.82 25.99 20.42
CA LEU A 546 6.45 26.74 21.50
C LEU A 546 5.77 26.38 22.83
N ARG A 547 6.49 25.69 23.71
CA ARG A 547 5.96 25.14 24.97
C ARG A 547 6.41 25.96 26.18
N PHE A 548 5.48 26.21 27.09
CA PHE A 548 5.70 26.92 28.36
C PHE A 548 5.32 26.02 29.54
N SER A 549 6.21 25.89 30.52
CA SER A 549 5.88 25.28 31.82
C SER A 549 5.14 26.28 32.71
N ASP A 550 4.44 25.80 33.73
CA ASP A 550 3.86 26.68 34.76
C ASP A 550 4.93 27.63 35.35
N GLU A 551 6.12 27.14 35.67
CA GLU A 551 7.23 27.96 36.21
C GLU A 551 7.64 29.09 35.26
N THR A 552 7.57 28.86 33.95
CA THR A 552 7.86 29.86 32.92
C THR A 552 6.74 30.91 32.85
N LEU A 553 5.49 30.47 33.02
CA LEU A 553 4.30 31.30 33.04
C LEU A 553 4.16 32.16 34.32
N ASP A 554 4.94 31.89 35.37
CA ASP A 554 4.95 32.65 36.63
C ASP A 554 5.58 34.04 36.50
N ARG A 555 6.30 34.27 35.40
CA ARG A 555 6.89 35.55 35.07
C ARG A 555 5.83 36.45 34.38
N PRO A 556 5.42 37.59 34.98
CA PRO A 556 4.35 38.43 34.41
C PRO A 556 4.64 38.95 33.00
N ASP A 557 5.90 39.26 32.69
CA ASP A 557 6.38 39.66 31.37
C ASP A 557 6.23 38.53 30.34
N VAL A 558 6.43 37.29 30.78
CA VAL A 558 6.27 36.10 29.95
C VAL A 558 4.79 35.82 29.70
N MET A 559 3.95 35.86 30.74
CA MET A 559 2.51 35.62 30.60
C MET A 559 1.85 36.61 29.62
N ALA A 560 2.18 37.90 29.71
CA ALA A 560 1.67 38.91 28.79
C ALA A 560 2.13 38.64 27.34
N THR A 561 3.39 38.26 27.15
CA THR A 561 3.96 37.92 25.84
C THR A 561 3.34 36.66 25.25
N VAL A 562 3.13 35.63 26.08
CA VAL A 562 2.50 34.36 25.69
C VAL A 562 1.04 34.56 25.33
N THR A 563 0.29 35.31 26.14
CA THR A 563 -1.13 35.64 25.86
C THR A 563 -1.25 36.40 24.55
N ARG A 564 -0.40 37.40 24.33
CA ARG A 564 -0.35 38.15 23.08
C ARG A 564 -0.03 37.25 21.88
N SER A 565 0.94 36.36 22.03
CA SER A 565 1.36 35.44 20.96
C SER A 565 0.29 34.40 20.65
N ALA A 566 -0.42 33.92 21.68
CA ALA A 566 -1.57 33.03 21.54
C ALA A 566 -2.73 33.71 20.79
N LEU A 567 -3.05 34.96 21.13
CA LEU A 567 -4.06 35.74 20.39
C LEU A 567 -3.64 35.98 18.94
N LEU A 568 -2.40 36.38 18.69
CA LEU A 568 -1.87 36.57 17.33
C LEU A 568 -1.85 35.27 16.52
N ALA A 569 -1.52 34.14 17.13
CA ALA A 569 -1.57 32.83 16.51
C ALA A 569 -3.00 32.48 16.06
N LEU A 570 -4.00 32.88 16.86
CA LEU A 570 -5.42 32.78 16.52
C LEU A 570 -5.89 33.91 15.57
N GLY A 571 -4.99 34.75 15.06
CA GLY A 571 -5.29 35.89 14.18
C GLY A 571 -6.06 37.04 14.86
N MET A 572 -6.06 37.09 16.18
CA MET A 572 -6.81 38.05 16.99
C MET A 572 -5.92 39.24 17.38
N ASP A 573 -6.48 40.45 17.38
CA ASP A 573 -5.78 41.64 17.84
C ASP A 573 -5.65 41.62 19.38
N PRO A 574 -4.43 41.63 19.93
CA PRO A 574 -4.26 41.70 21.37
C PRO A 574 -4.67 43.08 21.88
N PRO A 575 -5.27 43.19 23.08
CA PRO A 575 -5.57 44.48 23.67
C PRO A 575 -4.27 45.28 23.91
N PRO A 576 -4.34 46.63 23.97
CA PRO A 576 -3.18 47.47 24.27
C PRO A 576 -2.48 47.02 25.56
N SER A 577 -1.14 47.06 25.59
CA SER A 577 -0.30 46.51 26.67
C SER A 577 -0.69 46.95 28.08
N ASP A 578 -1.32 48.11 28.21
CA ASP A 578 -1.60 48.76 29.48
C ASP A 578 -2.90 48.24 30.13
N SER A 579 -3.76 47.50 29.42
CA SER A 579 -5.08 47.08 29.94
C SER A 579 -5.12 45.72 30.63
N LEU A 580 -4.07 44.90 30.52
CA LEU A 580 -4.01 43.54 31.09
C LEU A 580 -3.49 43.52 32.54
N ALA A 581 -2.78 44.55 32.98
CA ALA A 581 -2.27 44.65 34.35
C ALA A 581 -3.33 45.13 35.38
N ASP A 582 -4.46 45.68 34.94
CA ASP A 582 -5.43 46.38 35.82
C ASP A 582 -6.64 45.53 36.27
N ARG A 583 -6.65 44.20 36.07
CA ARG A 583 -7.81 43.32 36.38
C ARG A 583 -7.63 42.39 37.59
N GLU A 584 -7.17 42.92 38.74
CA GLU A 584 -7.13 42.19 40.02
C GLU A 584 -8.46 42.17 40.82
N GLN A 585 -9.61 42.56 40.24
CA GLN A 585 -10.89 42.63 40.97
C GLN A 585 -11.94 41.61 40.50
N PHE A 586 -11.73 40.33 40.82
CA PHE A 586 -12.81 39.34 40.88
C PHE A 586 -12.60 38.44 42.10
N GLN A 587 -13.24 38.77 43.22
CA GLN A 587 -13.44 37.85 44.35
C GLN A 587 -14.87 37.31 44.30
N PRO A 588 -15.10 35.99 44.56
CA PRO A 588 -16.44 35.43 44.62
C PRO A 588 -17.15 35.86 45.92
N ARG A 589 -18.46 36.12 45.82
CA ARG A 589 -19.31 36.48 46.96
C ARG A 589 -19.51 35.28 47.88
N GLU A 590 -19.04 35.40 49.12
CA GLU A 590 -19.50 34.61 50.27
C GLU A 590 -20.92 35.08 50.60
N ASP A 591 -21.95 34.26 50.35
CA ASP A 591 -23.24 34.25 51.07
C ASP A 591 -24.26 33.37 50.32
N GLU A 592 -24.23 32.05 50.51
CA GLU A 592 -25.42 31.19 50.31
C GLU A 592 -25.27 29.87 51.11
N PRO A 593 -26.29 29.45 51.91
CA PRO A 593 -26.18 28.30 52.81
C PRO A 593 -26.65 26.98 52.16
N PRO A 594 -26.17 25.81 52.63
CA PRO A 594 -26.45 24.52 52.00
C PRO A 594 -27.85 24.01 52.33
N GLN A 595 -28.60 23.58 51.32
CA GLN A 595 -29.86 22.86 51.49
C GLN A 595 -29.61 21.35 51.66
N ASN A 596 -30.24 20.79 52.68
CA ASN A 596 -30.19 19.38 53.07
C ASN A 596 -30.87 18.45 52.05
N LEU A 597 -30.19 17.37 51.68
CA LEU A 597 -30.78 16.17 51.09
C LEU A 597 -31.45 15.34 52.19
N ALA A 598 -32.74 15.09 52.03
CA ALA A 598 -33.52 14.18 52.86
C ALA A 598 -33.38 12.73 52.39
N THR A 599 -33.25 11.84 53.37
CA THR A 599 -33.24 10.38 53.30
C THR A 599 -34.61 9.80 52.97
N THR A 600 -34.64 8.64 52.29
CA THR A 600 -35.55 7.50 52.57
C THR A 600 -35.25 6.32 51.65
N GLY A 601 -35.18 5.10 52.21
CA GLY A 601 -35.56 3.86 51.50
C GLY A 601 -34.57 2.70 51.51
N GLU A 602 -34.55 1.92 52.59
CA GLU A 602 -33.88 0.61 52.73
C GLU A 602 -34.60 -0.52 51.98
N ALA A 603 -33.86 -1.51 51.45
CA ALA A 603 -34.23 -2.95 51.49
C ALA A 603 -33.07 -3.89 51.07
N GLY A 604 -32.41 -4.51 52.06
CA GLY A 604 -32.23 -5.97 52.17
C GLY A 604 -31.20 -6.76 51.31
N PRO A 605 -30.19 -7.42 51.93
CA PRO A 605 -29.24 -8.33 51.29
C PRO A 605 -29.59 -9.82 51.47
N LYS A 606 -29.12 -10.70 50.58
CA LYS A 606 -29.04 -12.16 50.79
C LYS A 606 -27.83 -12.79 50.10
N ASP A 607 -26.93 -13.29 50.96
CA ASP A 607 -26.28 -14.61 50.99
C ASP A 607 -25.90 -15.34 49.68
N LEU A 608 -24.60 -15.66 49.55
CA LEU A 608 -24.14 -17.06 49.57
C LEU A 608 -22.63 -17.16 49.85
N GLU A 609 -22.33 -18.02 50.82
CA GLU A 609 -21.04 -18.32 51.42
C GLU A 609 -20.43 -19.62 50.84
N GLN A 610 -19.09 -19.69 50.94
CA GLN A 610 -18.24 -20.88 51.16
C GLN A 610 -17.91 -21.89 50.04
N GLY A 611 -16.60 -22.10 49.87
CA GLY A 611 -15.98 -23.29 49.29
C GLY A 611 -14.46 -23.15 49.14
N GLY A 612 -13.70 -23.36 50.23
CA GLY A 612 -12.23 -23.51 50.18
C GLY A 612 -11.81 -24.98 50.26
N LEU A 613 -10.70 -25.34 49.59
CA LEU A 613 -9.83 -26.53 49.80
C LEU A 613 -8.52 -26.24 49.01
N ALA A 614 -7.39 -25.99 49.67
CA ALA A 614 -6.35 -26.95 50.07
C ALA A 614 -5.25 -27.13 49.01
N ALA A 615 -4.04 -26.69 49.36
CA ALA A 615 -2.79 -26.96 48.66
C ALA A 615 -2.15 -28.24 49.23
N ASP A 616 -1.85 -29.20 48.36
CA ASP A 616 -0.78 -30.19 48.51
C ASP A 616 -0.76 -31.08 47.26
N GLU A 617 0.16 -30.84 46.33
CA GLU A 617 0.87 -31.85 45.53
C GLU A 617 1.96 -31.16 44.69
N GLY A 618 3.20 -31.64 44.81
CA GLY A 618 4.40 -31.00 44.28
C GLY A 618 4.46 -30.99 42.75
N VAL A 619 4.27 -29.81 42.18
CA VAL A 619 4.47 -29.52 40.75
C VAL A 619 5.67 -28.58 40.63
N TRP A 620 6.70 -29.02 39.90
CA TRP A 620 7.84 -28.17 39.55
C TRP A 620 7.76 -27.80 38.07
N LEU A 621 7.83 -26.50 37.81
CA LEU A 621 7.75 -25.91 36.47
C LEU A 621 9.08 -25.19 36.23
N GLN A 622 9.88 -25.71 35.30
CA GLN A 622 11.17 -25.10 34.95
C GLN A 622 11.13 -24.60 33.49
N PRO A 623 11.19 -23.26 33.28
CA PRO A 623 11.22 -22.69 31.94
C PRO A 623 12.60 -22.88 31.31
N PHE A 624 12.63 -23.15 30.01
CA PHE A 624 13.84 -23.15 29.21
C PHE A 624 13.97 -21.83 28.47
N THR A 625 15.03 -21.10 28.79
CA THR A 625 15.31 -19.78 28.22
C THR A 625 16.65 -19.83 27.53
N ASP A 626 16.72 -19.30 26.31
CA ASP A 626 17.99 -19.20 25.58
C ASP A 626 18.89 -18.07 26.11
N SER A 627 20.08 -17.93 25.52
CA SER A 627 21.07 -16.92 25.88
C SER A 627 20.61 -15.47 25.64
N TYR A 628 19.47 -15.27 24.97
CA TYR A 628 18.86 -13.96 24.72
C TYR A 628 17.65 -13.69 25.62
N GLY A 629 17.30 -14.62 26.51
CA GLY A 629 16.19 -14.44 27.45
C GLY A 629 14.82 -14.83 26.88
N ILE A 630 14.75 -15.54 25.74
CA ILE A 630 13.49 -15.99 25.14
C ILE A 630 13.14 -17.39 25.65
N THR A 631 11.93 -17.56 26.19
CA THR A 631 11.45 -18.84 26.75
C THR A 631 10.76 -19.67 25.67
N HIS A 632 11.32 -20.85 25.38
CA HIS A 632 10.85 -21.74 24.31
C HIS A 632 9.85 -22.81 24.77
N GLY A 633 9.68 -22.98 26.09
CA GLY A 633 8.72 -23.91 26.67
C GLY A 633 8.98 -24.17 28.15
N ALA A 634 8.16 -25.03 28.75
CA ALA A 634 8.32 -25.44 30.14
C ALA A 634 8.16 -26.96 30.32
N LEU A 635 8.97 -27.53 31.21
CA LEU A 635 8.87 -28.92 31.61
C LEU A 635 8.04 -29.03 32.88
N LEU A 636 6.94 -29.79 32.81
CA LEU A 636 6.11 -30.10 33.97
C LEU A 636 6.52 -31.46 34.53
N VAL A 637 7.04 -31.48 35.76
CA VAL A 637 7.42 -32.73 36.43
C VAL A 637 6.42 -33.03 37.53
N THR A 638 5.75 -34.19 37.43
CA THR A 638 4.85 -34.72 38.44
C THR A 638 5.35 -36.06 38.99
N SER A 639 4.73 -36.55 40.06
CA SER A 639 5.03 -37.84 40.67
C SER A 639 4.78 -39.06 39.76
N HIS A 640 4.14 -38.87 38.60
CA HIS A 640 3.78 -39.94 37.66
C HIS A 640 4.50 -39.83 36.29
N GLY A 641 5.36 -38.83 36.10
CA GLY A 641 6.12 -38.62 34.86
C GLY A 641 6.35 -37.14 34.53
N ALA A 642 7.24 -36.89 33.55
CA ALA A 642 7.52 -35.56 33.03
C ALA A 642 6.83 -35.37 31.67
N GLU A 643 6.13 -34.26 31.50
CA GLU A 643 5.36 -33.91 30.29
C GLU A 643 5.82 -32.55 29.76
N TYR A 644 6.05 -32.47 28.46
CA TYR A 644 6.49 -31.24 27.78
C TYR A 644 5.28 -30.45 27.31
N LEU A 645 5.18 -29.19 27.73
CA LEU A 645 4.11 -28.28 27.32
C LEU A 645 4.65 -27.29 26.30
N TRP A 646 4.10 -27.36 25.08
CA TRP A 646 4.33 -26.39 24.01
C TRP A 646 3.13 -25.45 23.91
N PRO A 647 3.30 -24.14 23.66
CA PRO A 647 2.17 -23.28 23.31
C PRO A 647 1.59 -23.73 21.96
N ASP A 648 0.26 -23.73 21.82
CA ASP A 648 -0.49 -24.19 20.63
C ASP A 648 -0.15 -23.48 19.30
N ALA A 649 0.82 -22.56 19.27
CA ALA A 649 1.23 -21.81 18.08
C ALA A 649 2.03 -22.64 17.04
N ASP A 650 2.70 -23.72 17.43
CA ASP A 650 3.61 -24.45 16.51
C ASP A 650 3.01 -25.66 15.78
N ARG A 651 1.73 -25.97 16.00
CA ARG A 651 1.00 -26.91 15.12
C ARG A 651 0.70 -26.34 13.73
N ALA A 652 0.86 -25.03 13.52
CA ALA A 652 0.52 -24.34 12.28
C ALA A 652 1.61 -24.43 11.18
N TRP A 653 2.81 -24.95 11.48
CA TRP A 653 3.92 -24.90 10.51
C TRP A 653 3.82 -25.89 9.34
N PHE A 654 3.10 -27.00 9.50
CA PHE A 654 2.85 -27.96 8.43
C PHE A 654 1.38 -28.38 8.39
N GLY A 655 0.56 -27.60 7.67
CA GLY A 655 -0.79 -28.03 7.29
C GLY A 655 -0.76 -29.25 6.34
N PRO A 656 -1.87 -30.00 6.23
CA PRO A 656 -1.97 -31.22 5.42
C PRO A 656 -1.54 -31.02 3.96
N GLU A 657 -1.76 -29.82 3.41
CA GLU A 657 -1.46 -29.45 2.03
C GLU A 657 0.05 -29.32 1.76
N ARG A 658 0.85 -28.91 2.76
CA ARG A 658 2.32 -28.87 2.64
C ARG A 658 2.93 -30.26 2.75
N LEU A 659 2.32 -31.15 3.53
CA LEU A 659 2.71 -32.57 3.58
C LEU A 659 2.41 -33.25 2.24
N GLU A 660 1.31 -32.91 1.58
CA GLU A 660 0.97 -33.40 0.24
C GLU A 660 1.95 -32.87 -0.83
N ALA A 661 2.34 -31.60 -0.78
CA ALA A 661 3.36 -31.02 -1.66
C ALA A 661 4.74 -31.68 -1.46
N PHE A 662 5.12 -31.97 -0.22
CA PHE A 662 6.35 -32.69 0.11
C PHE A 662 6.32 -34.14 -0.38
N THR A 663 5.14 -34.78 -0.33
CA THR A 663 4.93 -36.15 -0.84
C THR A 663 4.97 -36.22 -2.37
N ARG A 664 4.57 -35.14 -3.08
CA ARG A 664 4.71 -35.03 -4.55
C ARG A 664 6.17 -34.86 -5.00
N MET A 665 7.04 -34.29 -4.16
CA MET A 665 8.49 -34.25 -4.43
C MET A 665 9.18 -35.62 -4.31
N ALA A 666 8.54 -36.59 -3.66
CA ALA A 666 8.99 -37.97 -3.55
C ALA A 666 8.45 -38.87 -4.69
N ASP A 667 8.07 -38.31 -5.84
CA ASP A 667 7.72 -39.08 -7.05
C ASP A 667 8.96 -39.89 -7.51
N PRO A 668 8.85 -41.23 -7.66
CA PRO A 668 9.93 -42.07 -8.17
C PRO A 668 10.50 -41.64 -9.54
N ARG A 669 9.79 -40.79 -10.30
CA ARG A 669 10.24 -40.24 -11.59
C ARG A 669 11.22 -39.08 -11.46
N LEU A 670 11.31 -38.44 -10.28
CA LEU A 670 12.25 -37.34 -10.00
C LEU A 670 13.59 -37.83 -9.42
N LEU A 671 13.74 -39.14 -9.19
CA LEU A 671 14.90 -39.79 -8.57
C LEU A 671 16.22 -39.74 -9.40
N ASN A 672 16.25 -39.09 -10.56
CA ASN A 672 17.44 -38.99 -11.42
C ASN A 672 18.05 -37.57 -11.47
N ASN A 673 17.67 -36.65 -10.58
CA ASN A 673 18.22 -35.29 -10.55
C ASN A 673 19.15 -35.08 -9.34
N PRO A 674 20.49 -35.07 -9.52
CA PRO A 674 21.47 -34.95 -8.43
C PRO A 674 21.44 -33.59 -7.72
N THR A 675 20.86 -32.54 -8.31
CA THR A 675 20.83 -31.19 -7.72
C THR A 675 19.81 -31.06 -6.57
N ALA A 676 18.82 -31.96 -6.49
CA ALA A 676 17.82 -31.96 -5.43
C ALA A 676 18.38 -32.43 -4.07
N TRP A 677 19.41 -33.29 -4.08
CA TRP A 677 19.96 -33.89 -2.85
C TRP A 677 20.90 -32.97 -2.08
N PHE A 678 21.60 -32.06 -2.77
CA PHE A 678 22.54 -31.12 -2.13
C PHE A 678 21.87 -30.20 -1.09
N ARG A 679 20.56 -29.94 -1.24
CA ARG A 679 19.77 -29.11 -0.30
C ARG A 679 19.16 -29.89 0.87
N VAL A 680 19.07 -31.21 0.78
CA VAL A 680 18.54 -32.06 1.86
C VAL A 680 19.66 -32.43 2.84
N ALA A 681 20.88 -32.66 2.34
CA ALA A 681 22.04 -33.00 3.17
C ALA A 681 22.48 -31.88 4.14
N THR A 682 22.14 -30.62 3.86
CA THR A 682 22.47 -29.47 4.71
C THR A 682 21.56 -29.32 5.93
N ILE A 683 20.43 -30.03 5.96
CA ILE A 683 19.50 -30.02 7.09
C ILE A 683 19.67 -31.36 7.79
N GLY A 684 20.40 -31.37 8.90
CA GLY A 684 20.60 -32.56 9.73
C GLY A 684 19.28 -33.03 10.35
N ILE A 685 18.53 -33.85 9.62
CA ILE A 685 17.25 -34.40 10.07
C ILE A 685 17.52 -35.73 10.79
N SER A 686 17.02 -35.86 12.02
CA SER A 686 17.18 -37.08 12.81
C SER A 686 16.27 -38.21 12.31
N VAL A 687 16.72 -39.47 12.49
CA VAL A 687 15.96 -40.69 12.15
C VAL A 687 14.58 -40.71 12.83
N GLU A 688 14.47 -40.09 14.01
CA GLU A 688 13.24 -39.98 14.79
C GLU A 688 12.19 -39.07 14.15
N PHE A 689 12.62 -38.02 13.46
CA PHE A 689 11.75 -37.12 12.70
C PHE A 689 11.19 -37.82 11.45
N LEU A 690 12.05 -38.54 10.72
CA LEU A 690 11.64 -39.34 9.55
C LEU A 690 10.72 -40.51 9.94
N ALA A 691 10.97 -41.15 11.08
CA ALA A 691 10.11 -42.22 11.60
C ALA A 691 8.71 -41.70 11.97
N ASN A 692 8.61 -40.51 12.56
CA ASN A 692 7.32 -39.90 12.90
C ASN A 692 6.53 -39.47 11.65
N ALA A 693 7.21 -38.94 10.62
CA ALA A 693 6.60 -38.63 9.32
C ALA A 693 6.17 -39.88 8.53
N ALA A 694 6.86 -41.01 8.68
CA ALA A 694 6.51 -42.27 8.01
C ALA A 694 5.30 -42.98 8.65
N THR A 695 4.99 -42.71 9.93
CA THR A 695 3.84 -43.31 10.64
C THR A 695 2.47 -42.91 10.07
N SER A 696 2.37 -41.81 9.33
CA SER A 696 1.14 -41.40 8.65
C SER A 696 0.91 -42.11 7.31
N LEU A 697 1.93 -42.82 6.80
CA LEU A 697 1.88 -43.50 5.50
C LEU A 697 1.82 -45.04 5.62
N HIS A 698 2.13 -45.61 6.79
CA HIS A 698 2.13 -47.06 7.01
C HIS A 698 1.28 -47.45 8.22
N PRO A 699 0.45 -48.51 8.13
CA PRO A 699 -0.45 -48.91 9.20
C PRO A 699 0.26 -49.51 10.43
N SER A 700 1.59 -49.70 10.40
CA SER A 700 2.36 -50.16 11.57
C SER A 700 3.65 -49.37 11.76
N ARG A 701 3.95 -49.05 13.03
CA ARG A 701 5.17 -48.34 13.46
C ARG A 701 6.46 -49.08 13.07
N ALA A 702 6.43 -50.42 13.02
CA ALA A 702 7.58 -51.22 12.64
C ALA A 702 7.95 -51.05 11.16
N ALA A 703 6.95 -51.04 10.26
CA ALA A 703 7.17 -50.79 8.84
C ALA A 703 7.63 -49.36 8.55
N ALA A 704 7.10 -48.37 9.31
CA ALA A 704 7.55 -46.98 9.22
C ALA A 704 9.02 -46.81 9.66
N ALA A 705 9.44 -47.50 10.73
CA ALA A 705 10.82 -47.47 11.21
C ALA A 705 11.80 -48.15 10.23
N GLU A 706 11.42 -49.28 9.64
CA GLU A 706 12.23 -49.98 8.64
C GLU A 706 12.40 -49.13 7.36
N HIS A 707 11.34 -48.47 6.91
CA HIS A 707 11.39 -47.58 5.74
C HIS A 707 12.23 -46.31 6.01
N ALA A 708 12.14 -45.75 7.23
CA ALA A 708 12.99 -44.61 7.62
C ALA A 708 14.48 -44.99 7.66
N GLN A 709 14.82 -46.21 8.11
CA GLN A 709 16.21 -46.70 8.08
C GLN A 709 16.72 -46.90 6.65
N GLN A 710 15.88 -47.35 5.72
CA GLN A 710 16.25 -47.50 4.31
C GLN A 710 16.51 -46.15 3.63
N LEU A 711 15.69 -45.14 3.91
CA LEU A 711 15.90 -43.77 3.40
C LEU A 711 17.18 -43.13 3.96
N PHE A 712 17.48 -43.38 5.23
CA PHE A 712 18.71 -42.90 5.85
C PHE A 712 19.96 -43.54 5.22
N ALA A 713 19.94 -44.85 5.00
CA ALA A 713 21.03 -45.58 4.34
C ALA A 713 21.26 -45.10 2.89
N ALA A 714 20.19 -44.84 2.13
CA ALA A 714 20.28 -44.33 0.77
C ALA A 714 20.87 -42.90 0.71
N ASN A 715 20.53 -42.06 1.69
CA ASN A 715 21.10 -40.71 1.80
C ASN A 715 22.61 -40.73 2.13
N GLU A 716 23.05 -41.62 3.02
CA GLU A 716 24.48 -41.83 3.29
C GLU A 716 25.27 -42.29 2.05
N GLU A 717 24.70 -43.18 1.24
CA GLU A 717 25.34 -43.68 0.02
C GLU A 717 25.41 -42.62 -1.08
N ALA A 718 24.35 -41.81 -1.25
CA ALA A 718 24.34 -40.66 -2.15
C ALA A 718 25.36 -39.58 -1.74
N SER A 719 25.53 -39.37 -0.42
CA SER A 719 26.49 -38.40 0.11
C SER A 719 27.93 -38.84 -0.13
N ARG A 720 28.25 -40.13 0.08
CA ARG A 720 29.55 -40.72 -0.28
C ARG A 720 29.86 -40.61 -1.78
N THR A 721 28.86 -40.86 -2.63
CA THR A 721 29.02 -40.76 -4.09
C THR A 721 29.34 -39.33 -4.52
N LEU A 722 28.69 -38.32 -3.92
CA LEU A 722 28.97 -36.91 -4.20
C LEU A 722 30.33 -36.46 -3.67
N GLU A 723 30.78 -37.00 -2.53
CA GLU A 723 32.14 -36.77 -2.01
C GLU A 723 33.21 -37.36 -2.96
N ASP A 724 32.97 -38.57 -3.49
CA ASP A 724 33.84 -39.21 -4.47
C ASP A 724 33.89 -38.45 -5.81
N GLU A 725 32.74 -37.93 -6.31
CA GLU A 725 32.66 -37.11 -7.53
C GLU A 725 33.30 -35.71 -7.36
N ALA A 726 33.21 -35.12 -6.18
CA ALA A 726 33.85 -33.84 -5.85
C ALA A 726 35.38 -33.98 -5.75
N ALA A 727 35.89 -35.14 -5.35
CA ALA A 727 37.33 -35.44 -5.31
C ALA A 727 37.96 -35.54 -6.71
N ASP A 728 37.19 -35.89 -7.74
CA ASP A 728 37.67 -36.06 -9.13
C ASP A 728 37.74 -34.74 -9.94
N THR A 729 37.04 -33.69 -9.51
CA THR A 729 36.95 -32.41 -10.26
C THR A 729 37.87 -31.30 -9.75
N TRP A 730 38.56 -31.53 -8.62
CA TRP A 730 39.48 -30.55 -8.05
C TRP A 730 40.72 -31.25 -7.45
N SER A 731 41.90 -31.00 -8.03
CA SER A 731 43.17 -31.43 -7.44
C SER A 731 43.80 -30.27 -6.65
N PRO A 732 43.83 -30.30 -5.30
CA PRO A 732 44.60 -29.36 -4.51
C PRO A 732 46.09 -29.75 -4.49
N PRO A 733 46.99 -28.88 -3.99
CA PRO A 733 48.40 -29.21 -3.78
C PRO A 733 48.55 -30.44 -2.87
N ALA A 734 49.60 -31.24 -3.10
CA ALA A 734 49.79 -32.61 -2.60
C ALA A 734 49.98 -32.78 -1.07
N ASP A 735 49.68 -31.75 -0.28
CA ASP A 735 50.06 -31.64 1.12
C ASP A 735 48.97 -31.07 2.04
N ALA A 736 47.71 -30.94 1.56
CA ALA A 736 46.61 -30.41 2.35
C ALA A 736 45.50 -31.46 2.65
N GLU A 737 45.72 -32.32 3.64
CA GLU A 737 44.64 -33.13 4.25
C GLU A 737 43.89 -32.28 5.31
N GLY A 738 42.64 -31.89 5.02
CA GLY A 738 41.76 -31.25 6.01
C GLY A 738 40.50 -30.61 5.40
N SER A 739 39.36 -30.73 6.08
CA SER A 739 38.10 -30.11 5.68
C SER A 739 38.21 -28.57 5.64
N VAL A 740 37.34 -27.91 4.88
CA VAL A 740 37.27 -26.44 4.81
C VAL A 740 37.14 -25.82 6.21
N GLU A 741 36.37 -26.47 7.10
CA GLU A 741 36.17 -26.03 8.48
C GLU A 741 37.45 -26.19 9.34
N SER A 742 38.24 -27.25 9.12
CA SER A 742 39.54 -27.39 9.78
C SER A 742 40.54 -26.32 9.35
N ARG A 743 40.52 -25.93 8.06
CA ARG A 743 41.36 -24.84 7.54
C ARG A 743 40.93 -23.47 8.05
N ARG A 744 39.62 -23.22 8.13
CA ARG A 744 39.07 -22.00 8.75
C ARG A 744 39.50 -21.88 10.20
N ARG A 745 39.42 -22.98 10.97
CA ARG A 745 39.83 -22.99 12.38
C ARG A 745 41.33 -22.75 12.54
N GLN A 746 42.16 -23.43 11.74
CA GLN A 746 43.60 -23.24 11.77
C GLN A 746 44.01 -21.80 11.39
N ALA A 747 43.39 -21.20 10.37
CA ALA A 747 43.67 -19.82 9.97
C ALA A 747 43.29 -18.79 11.04
N MET A 748 42.18 -19.02 11.75
CA MET A 748 41.79 -18.17 12.90
C MET A 748 42.72 -18.35 14.10
N ASP A 749 43.16 -19.58 14.37
CA ASP A 749 44.12 -19.87 15.44
C ASP A 749 45.50 -19.25 15.14
N ASP A 750 45.96 -19.32 13.88
CA ASP A 750 47.20 -18.71 13.42
C ASP A 750 47.13 -17.17 13.43
N PHE A 751 45.98 -16.59 13.04
CA PHE A 751 45.72 -15.16 13.11
C PHE A 751 45.75 -14.63 14.55
N ALA A 752 45.09 -15.33 15.47
CA ALA A 752 45.13 -15.00 16.89
C ALA A 752 46.53 -15.17 17.48
N ALA A 753 47.27 -16.22 17.09
CA ALA A 753 48.64 -16.47 17.54
C ALA A 753 49.65 -15.42 17.03
N ALA A 754 49.39 -14.84 15.86
CA ALA A 754 50.17 -13.72 15.31
C ALA A 754 49.83 -12.36 15.96
N GLY A 755 48.87 -12.33 16.90
CA GLY A 755 48.41 -11.11 17.57
C GLY A 755 47.40 -10.30 16.75
N GLY A 756 46.75 -10.92 15.77
CA GLY A 756 45.68 -10.31 15.01
C GLY A 756 44.45 -10.02 15.88
N ASP A 757 43.87 -8.84 15.72
CA ASP A 757 42.65 -8.45 16.41
C ASP A 757 41.43 -8.85 15.56
N PRO A 758 40.60 -9.82 16.01
CA PRO A 758 39.41 -10.23 15.27
C PRO A 758 38.32 -9.15 15.23
N ASP A 759 38.42 -8.11 16.06
CA ASP A 759 37.52 -6.97 16.05
C ASP A 759 38.01 -5.83 15.14
N ASP A 760 39.21 -5.93 14.56
CA ASP A 760 39.73 -5.00 13.54
C ASP A 760 39.36 -5.50 12.13
N PRO A 761 38.37 -4.87 11.45
CA PRO A 761 37.89 -5.32 10.15
C PRO A 761 38.97 -5.33 9.08
N GLN A 762 40.00 -4.48 9.22
CA GLN A 762 41.09 -4.36 8.26
C GLN A 762 42.02 -5.57 8.33
N GLN A 763 42.30 -6.06 9.55
CA GLN A 763 43.14 -7.23 9.77
C GLN A 763 42.42 -8.53 9.39
N VAL A 764 41.12 -8.62 9.69
CA VAL A 764 40.28 -9.75 9.26
C VAL A 764 40.18 -9.81 7.73
N LEU A 765 40.00 -8.68 7.07
CA LEU A 765 39.94 -8.64 5.60
C LEU A 765 41.27 -9.04 4.94
N SER A 766 42.40 -8.66 5.53
CA SER A 766 43.72 -9.10 5.07
C SER A 766 43.88 -10.63 5.20
N LEU A 767 43.42 -11.22 6.31
CA LEU A 767 43.42 -12.68 6.51
C LEU A 767 42.56 -13.39 5.44
N VAL A 768 41.39 -12.84 5.10
CA VAL A 768 40.52 -13.40 4.06
C VAL A 768 41.18 -13.36 2.69
N VAL A 769 41.86 -12.26 2.33
CA VAL A 769 42.62 -12.17 1.07
C VAL A 769 43.74 -13.21 1.02
N ASP A 770 44.47 -13.41 2.12
CA ASP A 770 45.54 -14.41 2.20
C ASP A 770 45.00 -15.84 2.07
N MET A 771 43.84 -16.13 2.65
CA MET A 771 43.18 -17.45 2.56
C MET A 771 42.69 -17.78 1.14
N LEU A 772 42.23 -16.77 0.38
CA LEU A 772 41.71 -16.96 -0.98
C LEU A 772 42.82 -17.14 -2.02
N GLY A 773 44.07 -16.84 -1.68
CA GLY A 773 45.21 -16.91 -2.59
C GLY A 773 45.24 -15.74 -3.59
N PRO A 774 46.01 -15.84 -4.70
CA PRO A 774 46.18 -14.73 -5.64
C PRO A 774 44.85 -14.33 -6.30
N ILE A 775 44.35 -13.14 -5.97
CA ILE A 775 43.15 -12.53 -6.54
C ILE A 775 43.55 -11.68 -7.75
N ASP A 776 42.81 -11.81 -8.86
CA ASP A 776 42.93 -10.92 -10.02
C ASP A 776 42.38 -9.53 -9.66
N PRO A 777 43.21 -8.46 -9.67
CA PRO A 777 42.77 -7.11 -9.31
C PRO A 777 41.72 -6.52 -10.25
N ASP A 778 41.61 -7.02 -11.49
CA ASP A 778 40.61 -6.60 -12.47
C ASP A 778 39.39 -7.56 -12.51
N GLY A 779 39.44 -8.64 -11.73
CA GLY A 779 38.37 -9.62 -11.62
C GLY A 779 37.26 -9.21 -10.64
N PRO A 780 36.17 -10.01 -10.56
CA PRO A 780 35.01 -9.71 -9.72
C PRO A 780 35.32 -9.65 -8.22
N ASN A 781 36.46 -10.21 -7.78
CA ASN A 781 36.93 -10.17 -6.40
C ASN A 781 38.02 -9.12 -6.14
N GLY A 782 38.42 -8.34 -7.16
CA GLY A 782 39.48 -7.32 -7.04
C GLY A 782 39.16 -6.19 -6.05
N TRP A 783 37.88 -6.03 -5.69
CA TRP A 783 37.46 -5.10 -4.63
C TRP A 783 37.99 -5.50 -3.24
N LEU A 784 38.19 -6.79 -2.96
CA LEU A 784 38.77 -7.27 -1.69
C LEU A 784 40.21 -6.79 -1.51
N LEU A 785 40.99 -6.75 -2.60
CA LEU A 785 42.36 -6.22 -2.59
C LEU A 785 42.39 -4.72 -2.31
N LYS A 786 41.48 -3.95 -2.93
CA LYS A 786 41.35 -2.51 -2.71
C LYS A 786 40.91 -2.19 -1.28
N ALA A 787 39.94 -2.95 -0.77
CA ALA A 787 39.45 -2.82 0.59
C ALA A 787 40.51 -3.19 1.64
N ALA A 788 41.28 -4.27 1.43
CA ALA A 788 42.41 -4.65 2.29
C ALA A 788 43.52 -3.59 2.29
N ALA A 789 43.77 -2.94 1.14
CA ALA A 789 44.70 -1.82 1.00
C ALA A 789 44.21 -0.51 1.63
N GLY A 790 43.01 -0.47 2.21
CA GLY A 790 42.44 0.72 2.86
C GLY A 790 41.87 1.74 1.88
N GLU A 791 41.64 1.36 0.62
CA GLU A 791 40.98 2.23 -0.34
C GLU A 791 39.47 2.32 -0.04
N PRO A 792 38.82 3.47 -0.30
CA PRO A 792 37.37 3.60 -0.16
C PRO A 792 36.64 2.63 -1.09
N TYR A 793 35.73 1.84 -0.55
CA TYR A 793 34.89 0.91 -1.32
C TYR A 793 33.41 1.02 -0.89
N ASP A 794 32.50 0.60 -1.78
CA ASP A 794 31.05 0.59 -1.50
C ASP A 794 30.70 -0.55 -0.54
N LYS A 795 30.32 -0.19 0.69
CA LYS A 795 29.99 -1.11 1.80
C LYS A 795 28.81 -2.04 1.50
N SER A 796 27.93 -1.68 0.56
CA SER A 796 26.77 -2.51 0.20
C SER A 796 27.18 -3.84 -0.47
N THR A 797 28.29 -3.84 -1.20
CA THR A 797 28.82 -5.02 -1.90
C THR A 797 29.50 -6.01 -0.95
N ALA A 798 30.09 -5.52 0.15
CA ALA A 798 30.82 -6.34 1.11
C ALA A 798 29.91 -7.16 2.03
N TRP A 799 28.72 -6.64 2.36
CA TRP A 799 27.72 -7.35 3.17
C TRP A 799 27.07 -8.53 2.43
N ILE A 800 26.93 -8.44 1.10
CA ILE A 800 26.30 -9.49 0.27
C ILE A 800 27.15 -10.76 0.18
N HIS A 801 28.45 -10.67 0.45
CA HIS A 801 29.39 -11.78 0.30
C HIS A 801 29.90 -12.36 1.63
N TRP A 802 29.43 -11.85 2.79
CA TRP A 802 29.82 -12.35 4.12
C TRP A 802 28.82 -13.34 4.74
N ASP A 803 27.54 -13.28 4.37
CA ASP A 803 26.58 -14.39 4.53
C ASP A 803 26.86 -15.54 3.53
#